data_AF-A0AAD7XLW7-F1
#
_entry.id   AF-A0AAD7XLW7-F1
#
_cell.length_a   1.000
_cell.length_b   1.000
_cell.length_c   1.000
_cell.angle_alpha   90.00
_cell.angle_beta   90.00
_cell.angle_gamma   90.00
#
_symmetry.space_group_name_H-M   'P 1'
#
loop_
_entity.id
_entity.type
_entity.pdbx_description
1 polymer ?
#
loop_
_entity_poly.entity_id
_entity_poly.type
_entity_poly.pdbx_seq_one_letter_code
_entity_poly.pdbx_strand_id
1 'polypeptide(L)'
;MCGNLGFLLVGEDAPAATEMLEMMGKVTSMRGAQSFGFVASAKSRMRVHKAVVRKRADIAMNLKKAYGAVMGRRKVSPVAVAAHLRFATSSKTTARDAHPHVWLQNVRCKVIRVNPQTQMFSTHSVSRAVAITHNGDFEAFDLGACFGDQSKCVDLAVLREWLAARLGAPPLSSGDSIMAAGLLELLFAAGDPYASVRLAFVGFEEGKLGIDPAPRDVIDAAAAAMSATLLNLGQQAANELSYSLNAGLQPETRSRQMTQVSEAVAVAFRSDVTVSNFLASRRSLVDSSRRVASAAVQAFFEADLRAATRRFLRRAHGSFGLVVSTSLAPCALVVASIKQPMAVGVGHGFVAYGSERAALHAGVVGERIVARRLLREGEVIWFAPSVQDNGLQLCACRMASATIHDAQQFRSLTFSAPDFDIVTRNKLIMPPIRASSFQGDVVGADLAATPSVLRRVRDSFRDADSPNSITATALASTLFPPPPATQERVLDLVIVGTECSLWVGEQWAANIRSAFPKLRVVIASANKVLASLTAVTNDATCGAQTPGYTVFPSGYSPAKSVQGAVALVISHSGQTFPSLNASRALKKAGAHVFAVAGSQDTVIASAVLDQSFAVGAPHSNRLFSTDAGIRLAEPASLTTVAIHVLLTEILYALAVDLSARGATIDECVLISTDLRDLRTLHDESIDNNVPALCRPTPSEQNYDDIEDPRSLRGGDRTHPYDEAVSLGRRWGNHVIEPFVTFLLAVAYVLATVTAGTPALGAIIRAVAHKDLDRPRVRYTVAFLDALLYAFFPVVAALALRVFQGRTLLARFGKRTALVLDVPQVHQCIVAYAQKLFGLSYGLNGIDISGFNPVDHSVHRCLHRVVRGTLVALGVPDGRLRALIDSECAAFLTASQIKSIENWGVGPELVTIGHHTYTPQMVDGAIVFDCFARPAFLSEVAHGTGSSDVALPPKRPMTPPSAKSSQRSLLAHMGGSFSKKQQRAVRQTSTSDARRIAFMEKPKNVGSSDDIIGGSGGISSKSFKKRPFGEVLASHTVVETLYEGRVATLERQLAFYVFFHAVAKRASTALWPFFSFDTWRSQAGTRVATTPSPTSPSADPLPQQAVRLERVTTFDDFQDRQGHHQVDASHYGLASLFHHHDADRRNYDMLATDDESEPGLDLSAHDASFLWNASPIPEFPTPDQAKPDDASLIDIVVTRDDDGANSVEEEA
;
A
#
# COMPACT_ATOMS: atom_id res chain seq x y z
N MET A 1 -8.30 5.28 3.57
CA MET A 1 -8.24 4.49 2.31
C MET A 1 -9.60 3.88 2.08
N CYS A 2 -10.10 3.88 0.85
CA CYS A 2 -11.50 3.58 0.55
C CYS A 2 -11.63 2.97 -0.84
N GLY A 3 -12.70 2.22 -1.09
CA GLY A 3 -12.93 1.59 -2.38
C GLY A 3 -14.41 1.50 -2.73
N ASN A 4 -14.78 2.14 -3.83
CA ASN A 4 -16.07 2.00 -4.48
C ASN A 4 -16.10 0.76 -5.36
N LEU A 5 -17.21 0.02 -5.31
CA LEU A 5 -17.51 -1.12 -6.16
C LEU A 5 -19.03 -1.28 -6.32
N GLY A 6 -19.48 -1.76 -7.46
CA GLY A 6 -20.92 -2.00 -7.64
C GLY A 6 -21.26 -2.43 -9.06
N PHE A 7 -22.54 -2.61 -9.31
CA PHE A 7 -23.05 -3.09 -10.59
C PHE A 7 -24.55 -2.82 -10.77
N LEU A 8 -24.99 -2.90 -12.01
CA LEU A 8 -26.38 -2.98 -12.44
C LEU A 8 -26.56 -4.30 -13.20
N LEU A 9 -27.49 -5.14 -12.72
CA LEU A 9 -27.92 -6.36 -13.41
C LEU A 9 -29.23 -6.07 -14.14
N VAL A 10 -29.31 -6.44 -15.41
CA VAL A 10 -30.49 -6.21 -16.26
C VAL A 10 -30.98 -7.47 -16.99
N GLY A 11 -30.13 -8.49 -17.19
CA GLY A 11 -30.48 -9.70 -17.95
C GLY A 11 -30.53 -10.99 -17.11
N GLU A 12 -31.13 -12.05 -17.66
CA GLU A 12 -31.16 -13.38 -17.04
C GLU A 12 -29.76 -14.03 -17.00
N ASP A 13 -28.91 -13.73 -17.99
CA ASP A 13 -27.52 -14.20 -18.09
C ASP A 13 -26.57 -13.55 -17.08
N ALA A 14 -27.05 -12.56 -16.31
CA ALA A 14 -26.27 -11.88 -15.31
C ALA A 14 -25.78 -12.84 -14.20
N PRO A 15 -24.53 -12.68 -13.74
CA PRO A 15 -24.01 -13.42 -12.58
C PRO A 15 -24.84 -13.20 -11.32
N ALA A 16 -24.63 -14.05 -10.31
CA ALA A 16 -25.21 -13.84 -9.00
C ALA A 16 -24.61 -12.59 -8.34
N ALA A 17 -25.47 -11.64 -7.94
CA ALA A 17 -25.05 -10.41 -7.25
C ALA A 17 -24.17 -10.68 -6.02
N THR A 18 -24.47 -11.75 -5.27
CA THR A 18 -23.70 -12.19 -4.09
C THR A 18 -22.27 -12.62 -4.43
N GLU A 19 -22.09 -13.28 -5.57
CA GLU A 19 -20.77 -13.70 -6.05
C GLU A 19 -19.96 -12.51 -6.58
N MET A 20 -20.59 -11.62 -7.35
CA MET A 20 -19.95 -10.39 -7.81
C MET A 20 -19.46 -9.53 -6.63
N LEU A 21 -20.30 -9.31 -5.61
CA LEU A 21 -19.92 -8.55 -4.41
C LEU A 21 -18.77 -9.21 -3.64
N GLU A 22 -18.75 -10.54 -3.55
CA GLU A 22 -17.65 -11.26 -2.89
C GLU A 22 -16.34 -11.07 -3.66
N MET A 23 -16.34 -11.32 -4.97
CA MET A 23 -15.11 -11.29 -5.78
C MET A 23 -14.56 -9.87 -5.91
N MET A 24 -15.42 -8.89 -6.24
CA MET A 24 -15.04 -7.47 -6.28
C MET A 24 -14.61 -6.97 -4.89
N GLY A 25 -15.32 -7.42 -3.84
CA GLY A 25 -15.01 -7.08 -2.45
C GLY A 25 -13.65 -7.61 -1.99
N LYS A 26 -13.27 -8.83 -2.37
CA LYS A 26 -11.97 -9.43 -2.01
C LYS A 26 -10.79 -8.69 -2.63
N VAL A 27 -10.95 -8.17 -3.85
CA VAL A 27 -9.94 -7.33 -4.50
C VAL A 27 -9.92 -5.93 -3.90
N THR A 28 -11.10 -5.32 -3.73
CA THR A 28 -11.19 -3.94 -3.21
C THR A 28 -10.70 -3.84 -1.76
N SER A 29 -10.88 -4.88 -0.95
CA SER A 29 -10.42 -4.91 0.45
C SER A 29 -8.88 -4.99 0.59
N MET A 30 -8.14 -5.23 -0.49
CA MET A 30 -6.67 -5.13 -0.50
C MET A 30 -6.14 -3.70 -0.30
N ARG A 31 -7.02 -2.69 -0.37
CA ARG A 31 -6.71 -1.29 -0.01
C ARG A 31 -6.93 -1.01 1.48
N GLY A 32 -7.23 -2.05 2.26
CA GLY A 32 -7.69 -1.96 3.65
C GLY A 32 -9.21 -1.81 3.71
N ALA A 33 -9.82 -2.39 4.75
CA ALA A 33 -11.22 -2.14 5.07
C ALA A 33 -11.56 -2.47 6.53
N GLN A 34 -12.29 -1.58 7.20
CA GLN A 34 -12.79 -1.69 8.56
C GLN A 34 -14.33 -1.66 8.60
N SER A 35 -14.96 -0.95 7.66
CA SER A 35 -16.41 -0.92 7.51
C SER A 35 -16.81 -1.05 6.05
N PHE A 36 -18.06 -1.48 5.84
CA PHE A 36 -18.66 -1.52 4.52
C PHE A 36 -20.09 -0.99 4.58
N GLY A 37 -20.59 -0.62 3.42
CA GLY A 37 -22.02 -0.46 3.23
C GLY A 37 -22.37 -0.49 1.77
N PHE A 38 -23.67 -0.61 1.51
CA PHE A 38 -24.20 -0.62 0.17
C PHE A 38 -25.60 -0.03 0.13
N VAL A 39 -25.95 0.50 -1.03
CA VAL A 39 -27.33 0.74 -1.45
C VAL A 39 -27.68 -0.29 -2.52
N ALA A 40 -28.81 -0.97 -2.35
CA ALA A 40 -29.38 -1.89 -3.32
C ALA A 40 -30.75 -1.36 -3.75
N SER A 41 -30.95 -1.23 -5.05
CA SER A 41 -32.18 -0.71 -5.65
C SER A 41 -32.74 -1.73 -6.63
N ALA A 42 -34.00 -2.13 -6.45
CA ALA A 42 -34.70 -3.03 -7.34
C ALA A 42 -36.17 -2.61 -7.48
N LYS A 43 -36.70 -2.62 -8.70
CA LYS A 43 -38.06 -2.16 -9.03
C LYS A 43 -38.34 -0.74 -8.51
N SER A 44 -39.05 -0.59 -7.38
CA SER A 44 -39.41 0.68 -6.74
C SER A 44 -38.88 0.82 -5.30
N ARG A 45 -37.99 -0.07 -4.87
CA ARG A 45 -37.47 -0.10 -3.49
C ARG A 45 -35.97 0.09 -3.48
N MET A 46 -35.53 1.00 -2.62
CA MET A 46 -34.12 1.22 -2.30
C MET A 46 -33.86 0.81 -0.86
N ARG A 47 -32.82 0.01 -0.63
CA ARG A 47 -32.41 -0.47 0.70
C ARG A 47 -30.96 -0.05 0.95
N VAL A 48 -30.70 0.48 2.13
CA VAL A 48 -29.35 0.89 2.57
C VAL A 48 -28.93 0.00 3.73
N HIS A 49 -27.68 -0.46 3.70
CA HIS A 49 -27.09 -1.21 4.79
C HIS A 49 -25.66 -0.73 5.05
N LYS A 50 -25.27 -0.70 6.33
CA LYS A 50 -23.96 -0.28 6.81
C LYS A 50 -23.53 -1.14 7.98
N ALA A 51 -22.27 -1.52 8.02
CA ALA A 51 -21.72 -2.26 9.15
C ALA A 51 -20.24 -1.93 9.36
N VAL A 52 -19.85 -1.90 10.64
CA VAL A 52 -18.43 -1.89 11.04
C VAL A 52 -18.08 -3.33 11.40
N VAL A 53 -16.99 -3.83 10.82
CA VAL A 53 -16.59 -5.21 10.98
C VAL A 53 -15.60 -5.33 12.14
N ARG A 54 -15.70 -6.41 12.90
CA ARG A 54 -14.74 -6.72 13.97
C ARG A 54 -13.35 -6.97 13.38
N LYS A 55 -12.33 -6.73 14.19
CA LYS A 55 -10.93 -7.06 13.88
C LYS A 55 -10.85 -8.54 13.44
N ARG A 56 -10.19 -8.81 12.30
CA ARG A 56 -9.98 -10.13 11.66
C ARG A 56 -11.14 -10.76 10.87
N ALA A 57 -12.30 -10.12 10.75
CA ALA A 57 -13.38 -10.68 9.94
C ALA A 57 -13.21 -10.37 8.43
N ASP A 58 -13.56 -11.35 7.57
CA ASP A 58 -13.51 -11.17 6.12
C ASP A 58 -14.63 -10.24 5.64
N ILE A 59 -14.27 -9.01 5.28
CA ILE A 59 -15.25 -7.99 4.90
C ILE A 59 -16.03 -8.35 3.65
N ALA A 60 -15.42 -9.05 2.68
CA ALA A 60 -16.09 -9.42 1.43
C ALA A 60 -17.18 -10.45 1.70
N MET A 61 -16.89 -11.42 2.59
CA MET A 61 -17.86 -12.41 3.05
C MET A 61 -18.99 -11.78 3.88
N ASN A 62 -18.67 -10.80 4.73
CA ASN A 62 -19.68 -10.07 5.50
C ASN A 62 -20.58 -9.20 4.60
N LEU A 63 -20.00 -8.54 3.59
CA LEU A 63 -20.75 -7.80 2.56
C LEU A 63 -21.72 -8.71 1.81
N LYS A 64 -21.25 -9.88 1.35
CA LYS A 64 -22.09 -10.91 0.71
C LYS A 64 -23.23 -11.37 1.62
N LYS A 65 -22.95 -11.71 2.88
CA LYS A 65 -23.94 -12.16 3.86
C LYS A 65 -24.99 -11.08 4.13
N ALA A 66 -24.55 -9.84 4.35
CA ALA A 66 -25.43 -8.70 4.57
C ALA A 66 -26.33 -8.43 3.37
N TYR A 67 -25.79 -8.46 2.15
CA TYR A 67 -26.59 -8.33 0.93
C TYR A 67 -27.64 -9.44 0.81
N GLY A 68 -27.26 -10.70 1.03
CA GLY A 68 -28.17 -11.84 0.98
C GLY A 68 -29.30 -11.75 2.02
N ALA A 69 -29.01 -11.25 3.22
CA ALA A 69 -30.02 -11.00 4.25
C ALA A 69 -30.96 -9.85 3.88
N VAL A 70 -30.43 -8.77 3.29
CA VAL A 70 -31.19 -7.57 2.93
C VAL A 70 -32.07 -7.79 1.70
N MET A 71 -31.60 -8.50 0.67
CA MET A 71 -32.35 -8.68 -0.59
C MET A 71 -33.13 -9.99 -0.66
N GLY A 72 -32.81 -10.97 0.20
CA GLY A 72 -33.35 -12.33 0.12
C GLY A 72 -32.68 -13.17 -0.97
N ARG A 73 -33.01 -14.45 -1.04
CA ARG A 73 -32.38 -15.43 -1.95
C ARG A 73 -32.89 -15.40 -3.40
N ARG A 74 -33.93 -14.63 -3.72
CA ARG A 74 -34.52 -14.61 -5.08
C ARG A 74 -33.64 -13.80 -6.05
N LYS A 75 -33.46 -14.32 -7.27
CA LYS A 75 -32.84 -13.57 -8.37
C LYS A 75 -33.80 -12.43 -8.76
N VAL A 76 -33.46 -11.20 -8.43
CA VAL A 76 -34.24 -10.01 -8.77
C VAL A 76 -33.48 -9.25 -9.86
N SER A 77 -34.11 -9.05 -11.01
CA SER A 77 -33.62 -8.22 -12.11
C SER A 77 -34.75 -7.28 -12.58
N PRO A 78 -34.48 -6.01 -12.90
CA PRO A 78 -33.18 -5.34 -12.74
C PRO A 78 -32.85 -5.06 -11.26
N VAL A 79 -31.55 -5.03 -10.94
CA VAL A 79 -31.04 -4.61 -9.62
C VAL A 79 -29.75 -3.81 -9.75
N ALA A 80 -29.70 -2.63 -9.13
CA ALA A 80 -28.48 -1.85 -8.98
C ALA A 80 -27.94 -1.96 -7.56
N VAL A 81 -26.62 -2.09 -7.44
CA VAL A 81 -25.90 -2.07 -6.17
C VAL A 81 -24.76 -1.06 -6.26
N ALA A 82 -24.71 -0.16 -5.29
CA ALA A 82 -23.55 0.68 -5.07
C ALA A 82 -22.98 0.45 -3.68
N ALA A 83 -21.79 -0.11 -3.61
CA ALA A 83 -21.13 -0.54 -2.39
C ALA A 83 -19.79 0.19 -2.19
N HIS A 84 -19.38 0.27 -0.93
CA HIS A 84 -18.17 0.94 -0.54
C HIS A 84 -17.51 0.23 0.64
N LEU A 85 -16.19 0.05 0.55
CA LEU A 85 -15.35 -0.43 1.63
C LEU A 85 -14.52 0.75 2.17
N ARG A 86 -14.62 1.04 3.47
CA ARG A 86 -13.89 2.13 4.14
C ARG A 86 -12.84 1.53 5.06
N PHE A 87 -11.61 2.01 4.97
CA PHE A 87 -10.53 1.76 5.93
C PHE A 87 -10.35 2.97 6.85
N ALA A 88 -9.87 2.70 8.07
CA ALA A 88 -9.56 3.71 9.09
C ALA A 88 -8.88 4.93 8.46
N THR A 89 -9.54 6.07 8.61
CA THR A 89 -9.03 7.42 8.29
C THR A 89 -8.71 8.10 9.63
N SER A 90 -8.42 9.39 9.67
CA SER A 90 -8.05 10.15 10.89
C SER A 90 -9.06 10.07 12.06
N SER A 91 -10.22 9.41 11.89
CA SER A 91 -11.27 9.23 12.89
C SER A 91 -11.72 7.78 13.08
N LYS A 92 -12.25 7.49 14.28
CA LYS A 92 -12.87 6.19 14.61
C LYS A 92 -14.05 5.95 13.67
N THR A 93 -14.03 4.83 12.96
CA THR A 93 -15.11 4.49 12.02
C THR A 93 -16.35 4.02 12.78
N THR A 94 -17.47 4.71 12.62
CA THR A 94 -18.79 4.26 13.09
C THR A 94 -19.67 3.83 11.92
N ALA A 95 -20.74 3.07 12.20
CA ALA A 95 -21.71 2.70 11.16
C ALA A 95 -22.43 3.92 10.57
N ARG A 96 -22.57 5.02 11.33
CA ARG A 96 -23.16 6.28 10.85
C ARG A 96 -22.25 6.96 9.82
N ASP A 97 -20.95 6.95 10.09
CA ASP A 97 -19.92 7.54 9.22
C ASP A 97 -19.49 6.61 8.07
N ALA A 98 -20.04 5.40 7.98
CA ALA A 98 -19.80 4.52 6.85
C ALA A 98 -20.68 4.93 5.66
N HIS A 99 -20.16 4.78 4.45
CA HIS A 99 -20.96 4.89 3.22
C HIS A 99 -22.03 3.78 3.16
N PRO A 100 -23.13 3.99 2.41
CA PRO A 100 -23.47 5.19 1.64
C PRO A 100 -24.01 6.33 2.51
N HIS A 101 -23.69 7.59 2.19
CA HIS A 101 -24.27 8.75 2.88
C HIS A 101 -25.58 9.17 2.23
N VAL A 102 -26.52 9.57 3.08
CA VAL A 102 -27.85 10.08 2.71
C VAL A 102 -28.10 11.26 3.67
N TRP A 103 -28.47 12.43 3.15
CA TRP A 103 -28.82 13.56 4.02
C TRP A 103 -30.24 13.40 4.57
N LEU A 104 -31.22 13.26 3.68
CA LEU A 104 -32.63 13.08 4.02
C LEU A 104 -33.04 11.60 3.92
N GLN A 105 -33.28 10.95 5.07
CA GLN A 105 -33.72 9.55 5.09
C GLN A 105 -35.23 9.42 4.87
N ASN A 106 -35.62 8.78 3.77
CA ASN A 106 -36.99 8.35 3.48
C ASN A 106 -38.05 9.46 3.62
N VAL A 107 -37.77 10.64 3.08
CA VAL A 107 -38.73 11.74 3.09
C VAL A 107 -39.86 11.42 2.14
N ARG A 108 -41.10 11.37 2.65
CA ARG A 108 -42.27 11.27 1.77
C ARG A 108 -42.46 12.60 1.06
N CYS A 109 -42.41 12.59 -0.27
CA CYS A 109 -42.72 13.75 -1.08
C CYS A 109 -43.75 13.40 -2.16
N LYS A 110 -44.39 14.45 -2.69
CA LYS A 110 -45.27 14.37 -3.85
C LYS A 110 -44.43 14.67 -5.08
N VAL A 111 -44.25 13.69 -5.95
CA VAL A 111 -43.60 13.88 -7.24
C VAL A 111 -44.65 13.90 -8.33
N ILE A 112 -44.44 14.74 -9.34
CA ILE A 112 -45.27 14.80 -10.53
C ILE A 112 -44.55 14.04 -11.65
N ARG A 113 -45.24 13.08 -12.24
CA ARG A 113 -44.73 12.28 -13.36
C ARG A 113 -45.73 12.30 -14.48
N VAL A 114 -45.25 12.13 -15.71
CA VAL A 114 -46.14 11.92 -16.85
C VAL A 114 -46.59 10.47 -16.81
N ASN A 115 -47.90 10.25 -16.78
CA ASN A 115 -48.48 8.94 -16.88
C ASN A 115 -48.27 8.42 -18.31
N PRO A 116 -47.59 7.28 -18.52
CA PRO A 116 -47.28 6.80 -19.88
C PRO A 116 -48.53 6.39 -20.68
N GLN A 117 -49.65 6.07 -20.03
CA GLN A 117 -50.89 5.66 -20.68
C GLN A 117 -51.75 6.86 -21.04
N THR A 118 -51.97 7.75 -20.06
CA THR A 118 -52.83 8.92 -20.27
C THR A 118 -52.06 10.10 -20.82
N GLN A 119 -50.73 10.09 -20.81
CA GLN A 119 -49.82 11.20 -21.14
C GLN A 119 -50.13 12.55 -20.45
N MET A 120 -50.86 12.50 -19.33
CA MET A 120 -51.08 13.64 -18.44
C MET A 120 -50.11 13.58 -17.26
N PHE A 121 -49.87 14.73 -16.62
CA PHE A 121 -49.20 14.77 -15.34
C PHE A 121 -50.07 14.17 -14.24
N SER A 122 -49.48 13.31 -13.41
CA SER A 122 -50.12 12.75 -12.23
C SER A 122 -49.21 12.85 -11.00
N THR A 123 -49.83 13.08 -9.86
CA THR A 123 -49.14 13.15 -8.57
C THR A 123 -48.95 11.75 -7.98
N HIS A 124 -47.74 11.45 -7.54
CA HIS A 124 -47.41 10.21 -6.83
C HIS A 124 -46.76 10.54 -5.49
N SER A 125 -47.24 9.90 -4.43
CA SER A 125 -46.57 9.95 -3.13
C SER A 125 -45.48 8.89 -3.07
N VAL A 126 -44.22 9.31 -2.93
CA VAL A 126 -43.05 8.43 -2.95
C VAL A 126 -42.10 8.75 -1.80
N SER A 127 -41.31 7.76 -1.39
CA SER A 127 -40.19 7.98 -0.48
C SER A 127 -38.98 8.41 -1.30
N ARG A 128 -38.48 9.61 -1.07
CA ARG A 128 -37.29 10.18 -1.71
C ARG A 128 -36.07 10.02 -0.82
N ALA A 129 -34.98 9.56 -1.42
CA ALA A 129 -33.65 9.56 -0.82
C ALA A 129 -32.58 9.59 -1.92
N VAL A 130 -31.54 10.41 -1.72
CA VAL A 130 -30.32 10.42 -2.52
C VAL A 130 -29.19 9.78 -1.70
N ALA A 131 -28.61 8.71 -2.24
CA ALA A 131 -27.55 7.95 -1.59
C ALA A 131 -26.26 8.09 -2.39
N ILE A 132 -25.15 8.33 -1.69
CA ILE A 132 -23.83 8.41 -2.32
C ILE A 132 -22.80 7.49 -1.69
N THR A 133 -21.92 6.96 -2.52
CA THR A 133 -20.64 6.41 -2.10
C THR A 133 -19.53 7.20 -2.76
N HIS A 134 -18.43 7.47 -2.06
CA HIS A 134 -17.31 8.16 -2.67
C HIS A 134 -15.97 7.62 -2.18
N ASN A 135 -14.94 7.79 -3.00
CA ASN A 135 -13.54 7.66 -2.59
C ASN A 135 -12.84 9.01 -2.81
N GLY A 136 -11.94 9.39 -1.89
CA GLY A 136 -11.31 10.71 -1.85
C GLY A 136 -11.89 11.60 -0.74
N ASP A 137 -11.37 12.82 -0.67
CA ASP A 137 -11.69 13.81 0.36
C ASP A 137 -12.44 15.00 -0.26
N PHE A 138 -13.47 15.49 0.43
CA PHE A 138 -14.20 16.73 0.06
C PHE A 138 -13.71 17.87 0.95
N GLU A 139 -13.11 18.91 0.36
CA GLU A 139 -12.41 19.96 1.11
C GLU A 139 -13.21 21.25 1.23
N ALA A 140 -13.79 21.72 0.12
CA ALA A 140 -14.50 22.99 0.06
C ALA A 140 -15.47 23.02 -1.14
N PHE A 141 -16.42 23.96 -1.13
CA PHE A 141 -17.37 24.14 -2.23
C PHE A 141 -17.50 25.60 -2.62
N ASP A 142 -17.48 25.89 -3.91
CA ASP A 142 -17.74 27.24 -4.43
C ASP A 142 -19.25 27.50 -4.53
N LEU A 143 -19.84 28.01 -3.43
CA LEU A 143 -21.27 28.31 -3.34
C LEU A 143 -21.66 29.43 -4.32
N GLY A 144 -20.89 30.52 -4.37
CA GLY A 144 -21.22 31.68 -5.19
C GLY A 144 -21.29 31.32 -6.68
N ALA A 145 -20.22 30.70 -7.21
CA ALA A 145 -20.19 30.32 -8.62
C ALA A 145 -21.14 29.16 -8.96
N CYS A 146 -21.63 28.40 -7.96
CA CYS A 146 -22.68 27.39 -8.17
C CYS A 146 -24.02 28.01 -8.54
N PHE A 147 -24.34 29.19 -8.01
CA PHE A 147 -25.63 29.86 -8.18
C PHE A 147 -25.57 31.14 -9.03
N GLY A 148 -24.45 31.37 -9.73
CA GLY A 148 -24.30 32.48 -10.69
C GLY A 148 -23.78 33.78 -10.07
N ASP A 149 -23.35 33.75 -8.82
CA ASP A 149 -22.66 34.86 -8.14
C ASP A 149 -21.13 34.76 -8.32
N GLN A 150 -20.39 35.76 -7.82
CA GLN A 150 -18.93 35.72 -7.76
C GLN A 150 -18.44 34.49 -6.99
N SER A 151 -17.31 33.92 -7.43
CA SER A 151 -16.69 32.75 -6.80
C SER A 151 -16.48 32.99 -5.31
N LYS A 152 -17.01 32.08 -4.49
CA LYS A 152 -16.92 32.11 -3.03
C LYS A 152 -16.81 30.69 -2.51
N CYS A 153 -15.57 30.23 -2.38
CA CYS A 153 -15.25 28.95 -1.74
C CYS A 153 -15.54 29.02 -0.24
N VAL A 154 -16.29 28.04 0.25
CA VAL A 154 -16.55 27.85 1.68
C VAL A 154 -16.00 26.52 2.15
N ASP A 155 -15.51 26.49 3.39
CA ASP A 155 -15.15 25.25 4.05
C ASP A 155 -16.39 24.39 4.39
N LEU A 156 -16.14 23.16 4.82
CA LEU A 156 -17.19 22.20 5.13
C LEU A 156 -18.03 22.56 6.37
N ALA A 157 -17.50 23.32 7.31
CA ALA A 157 -18.21 23.70 8.54
C ALA A 157 -19.28 24.73 8.21
N VAL A 158 -18.90 25.78 7.48
CA VAL A 158 -19.83 26.80 6.98
C VAL A 158 -20.87 26.16 6.04
N LEU A 159 -20.41 25.29 5.14
CA LEU A 159 -21.31 24.59 4.22
C LEU A 159 -22.34 23.71 4.96
N ARG A 160 -21.94 23.06 6.05
CA ARG A 160 -22.82 22.20 6.86
C ARG A 160 -23.99 22.99 7.45
N GLU A 161 -23.70 24.12 8.09
CA GLU A 161 -24.72 24.97 8.70
C GLU A 161 -25.65 25.56 7.63
N TRP A 162 -25.05 26.03 6.53
CA TRP A 162 -25.79 26.53 5.38
C TRP A 162 -26.76 25.48 4.81
N LEU A 163 -26.30 24.24 4.60
CA LEU A 163 -27.15 23.14 4.11
C LEU A 163 -28.26 22.78 5.10
N ALA A 164 -27.97 22.72 6.40
CA ALA A 164 -28.95 22.36 7.42
C ALA A 164 -30.13 23.32 7.44
N ALA A 165 -29.85 24.63 7.28
CA ALA A 165 -30.87 25.66 7.20
C ALA A 165 -31.78 25.51 5.97
N ARG A 166 -31.22 25.23 4.78
CA ARG A 166 -31.99 25.12 3.52
C ARG A 166 -32.70 23.77 3.36
N LEU A 167 -32.11 22.69 3.84
CA LEU A 167 -32.71 21.35 3.78
C LEU A 167 -33.68 21.09 4.94
N GLY A 168 -33.72 21.99 5.93
CA GLY A 168 -34.61 21.91 7.09
C GLY A 168 -34.28 20.74 8.03
N ALA A 169 -33.08 20.17 7.93
CA ALA A 169 -32.64 19.04 8.73
C ALA A 169 -31.12 19.06 8.90
N PRO A 170 -30.60 18.80 10.11
CA PRO A 170 -29.16 18.66 10.34
C PRO A 170 -28.61 17.39 9.65
N PRO A 171 -27.30 17.34 9.37
CA PRO A 171 -26.67 16.16 8.80
C PRO A 171 -26.75 14.95 9.75
N LEU A 172 -26.82 13.74 9.18
CA LEU A 172 -26.89 12.49 9.95
C LEU A 172 -25.53 11.96 10.45
N SER A 173 -24.44 12.56 10.01
CA SER A 173 -23.06 12.21 10.38
C SER A 173 -22.17 13.46 10.30
N SER A 174 -20.96 13.38 10.86
CA SER A 174 -19.99 14.48 10.80
C SER A 174 -18.97 14.35 9.64
N GLY A 175 -18.95 13.21 8.94
CA GLY A 175 -18.03 12.97 7.82
C GLY A 175 -18.21 13.96 6.66
N ASP A 176 -17.13 14.28 5.97
CA ASP A 176 -17.08 15.19 4.81
C ASP A 176 -18.09 14.83 3.70
N SER A 177 -18.26 13.54 3.41
CA SER A 177 -19.14 13.05 2.37
C SER A 177 -20.63 13.36 2.62
N ILE A 178 -21.05 13.58 3.87
CA ILE A 178 -22.46 13.91 4.13
C ILE A 178 -22.83 15.26 3.52
N MET A 179 -21.91 16.23 3.51
CA MET A 179 -22.12 17.54 2.88
C MET A 179 -22.27 17.37 1.35
N ALA A 180 -21.51 16.47 0.72
CA ALA A 180 -21.71 16.13 -0.68
C ALA A 180 -23.10 15.51 -0.93
N ALA A 181 -23.56 14.64 -0.03
CA ALA A 181 -24.92 14.08 -0.11
C ALA A 181 -25.99 15.17 0.04
N GLY A 182 -25.80 16.14 0.94
CA GLY A 182 -26.69 17.28 1.15
C GLY A 182 -26.75 18.20 -0.07
N LEU A 183 -25.60 18.54 -0.67
CA LEU A 183 -25.54 19.31 -1.91
C LEU A 183 -26.26 18.60 -3.05
N LEU A 184 -26.07 17.29 -3.21
CA LEU A 184 -26.79 16.52 -4.23
C LEU A 184 -28.29 16.43 -3.94
N GLU A 185 -28.70 16.34 -2.67
CA GLU A 185 -30.10 16.40 -2.26
C GLU A 185 -30.74 17.77 -2.56
N LEU A 186 -29.98 18.85 -2.44
CA LEU A 186 -30.42 20.20 -2.80
C LEU A 186 -30.50 20.40 -4.32
N LEU A 187 -29.45 19.99 -5.04
CA LEU A 187 -29.31 20.20 -6.48
C LEU A 187 -30.19 19.26 -7.32
N PHE A 188 -30.61 18.12 -6.78
CA PHE A 188 -31.55 17.21 -7.44
C PHE A 188 -32.99 17.65 -7.15
N ALA A 189 -33.72 18.05 -8.18
CA ALA A 189 -35.10 18.54 -8.04
C ALA A 189 -36.07 18.00 -9.09
N ALA A 190 -35.58 17.32 -10.13
CA ALA A 190 -36.42 16.92 -11.26
C ALA A 190 -37.64 16.07 -10.83
N GLY A 191 -38.82 16.48 -11.29
CA GLY A 191 -40.10 15.83 -10.98
C GLY A 191 -40.65 16.10 -9.57
N ASP A 192 -39.97 16.88 -8.73
CA ASP A 192 -40.38 17.22 -7.37
C ASP A 192 -40.61 18.74 -7.25
N PRO A 193 -41.88 19.21 -7.26
CA PRO A 193 -42.19 20.65 -7.21
C PRO A 193 -41.62 21.34 -5.97
N TYR A 194 -41.63 20.66 -4.81
CA TYR A 194 -41.11 21.22 -3.57
C TYR A 194 -39.59 21.44 -3.66
N ALA A 195 -38.85 20.44 -4.09
CA ALA A 195 -37.40 20.57 -4.26
C ALA A 195 -37.02 21.58 -5.35
N SER A 196 -37.84 21.69 -6.40
CA SER A 196 -37.62 22.62 -7.53
C SER A 196 -37.78 24.06 -7.10
N VAL A 197 -38.86 24.35 -6.37
CA VAL A 197 -39.10 25.66 -5.77
C VAL A 197 -38.00 26.00 -4.76
N ARG A 198 -37.64 25.07 -3.87
CA ARG A 198 -36.54 25.27 -2.92
C ARG A 198 -35.23 25.62 -3.64
N LEU A 199 -34.86 24.88 -4.67
CA LEU A 199 -33.64 25.14 -5.45
C LEU A 199 -33.68 26.52 -6.15
N ALA A 200 -34.86 26.94 -6.61
CA ALA A 200 -35.05 28.26 -7.22
C ALA A 200 -34.86 29.41 -6.24
N PHE A 201 -35.41 29.30 -5.02
CA PHE A 201 -35.20 30.29 -3.95
C PHE A 201 -33.73 30.39 -3.56
N VAL A 202 -33.01 29.26 -3.50
CA VAL A 202 -31.56 29.25 -3.30
C VAL A 202 -30.81 29.99 -4.42
N GLY A 203 -31.20 29.81 -5.68
CA GLY A 203 -30.59 30.53 -6.80
C GLY A 203 -30.95 32.01 -6.91
N PHE A 204 -32.00 32.47 -6.21
CA PHE A 204 -32.50 33.84 -6.32
C PHE A 204 -31.74 34.82 -5.39
N GLU A 205 -31.70 34.54 -4.09
CA GLU A 205 -30.97 35.34 -3.10
C GLU A 205 -30.35 34.52 -1.95
N GLU A 206 -30.88 33.33 -1.63
CA GLU A 206 -30.43 32.55 -0.45
C GLU A 206 -29.11 31.79 -0.66
N GLY A 207 -28.56 31.82 -1.88
CA GLY A 207 -27.25 31.27 -2.24
C GLY A 207 -26.10 31.99 -1.52
N LYS A 208 -26.33 33.24 -1.07
CA LYS A 208 -25.35 34.06 -0.36
C LYS A 208 -25.30 33.68 1.13
N LEU A 209 -24.09 33.67 1.69
CA LEU A 209 -23.89 33.47 3.13
C LEU A 209 -24.54 34.60 3.93
N GLY A 210 -25.14 34.26 5.08
CA GLY A 210 -25.76 35.21 6.00
C GLY A 210 -27.19 35.63 5.62
N ILE A 211 -27.74 35.12 4.51
CA ILE A 211 -29.14 35.34 4.16
C ILE A 211 -29.99 34.21 4.72
N ASP A 212 -31.07 34.53 5.43
CA ASP A 212 -31.99 33.53 5.97
C ASP A 212 -32.76 32.82 4.86
N PRO A 213 -32.94 31.48 4.97
CA PRO A 213 -33.70 30.71 3.99
C PRO A 213 -35.18 31.11 3.98
N ALA A 214 -35.88 30.87 2.87
CA ALA A 214 -37.32 31.06 2.80
C ALA A 214 -38.01 30.21 3.87
N PRO A 215 -38.99 30.78 4.60
CA PRO A 215 -39.82 30.03 5.51
C PRO A 215 -40.47 28.82 4.82
N ARG A 216 -40.61 27.72 5.56
CA ARG A 216 -41.08 26.44 5.00
C ARG A 216 -42.48 26.54 4.40
N ASP A 217 -43.37 27.31 5.02
CA ASP A 217 -44.72 27.60 4.56
C ASP A 217 -44.75 28.34 3.22
N VAL A 218 -43.78 29.25 2.97
CA VAL A 218 -43.61 29.91 1.66
C VAL A 218 -43.24 28.88 0.59
N ILE A 219 -42.30 27.98 0.88
CA ILE A 219 -41.89 26.92 -0.07
C ILE A 219 -43.05 25.95 -0.32
N ASP A 220 -43.78 25.55 0.73
CA ASP A 220 -44.94 24.65 0.62
C ASP A 220 -46.06 25.28 -0.22
N ALA A 221 -46.37 26.57 -0.02
CA ALA A 221 -47.36 27.31 -0.79
C ALA A 221 -46.97 27.44 -2.27
N ALA A 222 -45.72 27.85 -2.56
CA ALA A 222 -45.21 27.93 -3.93
C ALA A 222 -45.17 26.56 -4.61
N ALA A 223 -44.77 25.49 -3.90
CA ALA A 223 -44.78 24.13 -4.44
C ALA A 223 -46.21 23.65 -4.77
N ALA A 224 -47.20 23.99 -3.93
CA ALA A 224 -48.61 23.68 -4.18
C ALA A 224 -49.16 24.43 -5.40
N ALA A 225 -48.86 25.73 -5.51
CA ALA A 225 -49.23 26.57 -6.66
C ALA A 225 -48.62 26.05 -7.97
N MET A 226 -47.34 25.70 -7.95
CA MET A 226 -46.64 25.09 -9.10
C MET A 226 -47.26 23.73 -9.45
N SER A 227 -47.56 22.88 -8.45
CA SER A 227 -48.17 21.56 -8.67
C SER A 227 -49.54 21.67 -9.34
N ALA A 228 -50.40 22.58 -8.85
CA ALA A 228 -51.71 22.82 -9.43
C ALA A 228 -51.61 23.30 -10.88
N THR A 229 -50.66 24.20 -11.15
CA THR A 229 -50.40 24.70 -12.51
C THR A 229 -49.95 23.58 -13.45
N LEU A 230 -49.01 22.72 -13.01
CA LEU A 230 -48.51 21.60 -13.81
C LEU A 230 -49.59 20.54 -14.09
N LEU A 231 -50.46 20.25 -13.12
CA LEU A 231 -51.55 19.27 -13.29
C LEU A 231 -52.66 19.78 -14.21
N ASN A 232 -52.83 21.10 -14.31
CA ASN A 232 -53.79 21.75 -15.21
C ASN A 232 -53.24 21.94 -16.63
N LEU A 233 -51.97 21.61 -16.89
CA LEU A 233 -51.44 21.58 -18.25
C LEU A 233 -52.15 20.48 -19.04
N GLY A 234 -52.84 20.86 -20.13
CA GLY A 234 -53.57 19.92 -20.96
C GLY A 234 -52.68 18.84 -21.58
N GLN A 235 -53.31 17.76 -22.01
CA GLN A 235 -52.72 16.58 -22.65
C GLN A 235 -51.65 16.90 -23.70
N GLN A 236 -51.88 17.90 -24.54
CA GLN A 236 -50.98 18.28 -25.63
C GLN A 236 -49.70 18.95 -25.12
N ALA A 237 -49.82 19.84 -24.12
CA ALA A 237 -48.67 20.49 -23.49
C ALA A 237 -47.84 19.51 -22.65
N ALA A 238 -48.49 18.57 -21.94
CA ALA A 238 -47.82 17.50 -21.20
C ALA A 238 -47.08 16.53 -22.14
N ASN A 239 -47.72 16.11 -23.25
CA ASN A 239 -47.09 15.30 -24.29
C ASN A 239 -45.88 15.99 -24.92
N GLU A 240 -46.04 17.25 -25.36
CA GLU A 240 -44.96 17.99 -26.01
C GLU A 240 -43.79 18.26 -25.05
N LEU A 241 -44.04 18.59 -23.78
CA LEU A 241 -42.97 18.71 -22.78
C LEU A 241 -42.28 17.37 -22.51
N SER A 242 -43.05 16.30 -22.29
CA SER A 242 -42.52 14.96 -22.01
C SER A 242 -41.74 14.40 -23.21
N TYR A 243 -42.19 14.68 -24.43
CA TYR A 243 -41.51 14.34 -25.67
C TYR A 243 -40.27 15.21 -25.90
N SER A 244 -40.31 16.52 -25.62
CA SER A 244 -39.15 17.42 -25.72
C SER A 244 -38.00 17.06 -24.78
N LEU A 245 -38.32 16.45 -23.63
CA LEU A 245 -37.34 15.98 -22.64
C LEU A 245 -36.73 14.61 -23.01
N ASN A 246 -37.42 13.82 -23.84
CA ASN A 246 -37.02 12.46 -24.20
C ASN A 246 -36.53 12.29 -25.66
N ALA A 247 -36.88 13.20 -26.59
CA ALA A 247 -36.76 13.00 -28.03
C ALA A 247 -35.95 14.06 -28.80
N GLY A 248 -35.22 14.96 -28.14
CA GLY A 248 -34.25 15.84 -28.85
C GLY A 248 -34.88 16.80 -29.87
N LEU A 249 -36.00 17.45 -29.52
CA LEU A 249 -36.57 18.55 -30.32
C LEU A 249 -35.59 19.72 -30.50
N GLN A 250 -35.81 20.52 -31.56
CA GLN A 250 -35.14 21.80 -31.82
C GLN A 250 -35.13 22.67 -30.53
N PRO A 251 -33.97 23.19 -30.09
CA PRO A 251 -33.81 23.93 -28.82
C PRO A 251 -34.80 25.09 -28.63
N GLU A 252 -35.19 25.74 -29.72
CA GLU A 252 -36.09 26.89 -29.71
C GLU A 252 -37.52 26.56 -29.24
N THR A 253 -38.07 25.42 -29.67
CA THR A 253 -39.43 24.98 -29.28
C THR A 253 -39.48 24.67 -27.79
N ARG A 254 -38.45 23.99 -27.27
CA ARG A 254 -38.31 23.70 -25.84
C ARG A 254 -38.22 24.99 -25.02
N SER A 255 -37.42 25.96 -25.45
CA SER A 255 -37.28 27.25 -24.75
C SER A 255 -38.59 28.03 -24.70
N ARG A 256 -39.35 28.06 -25.80
CA ARG A 256 -40.67 28.72 -25.85
C ARG A 256 -41.67 28.08 -24.88
N GLN A 257 -41.75 26.76 -24.85
CA GLN A 257 -42.67 26.03 -23.96
C GLN A 257 -42.30 26.19 -22.48
N MET A 258 -41.01 26.08 -22.13
CA MET A 258 -40.55 26.33 -20.76
C MET A 258 -40.89 27.76 -20.30
N THR A 259 -40.79 28.74 -21.21
CA THR A 259 -41.17 30.13 -20.92
C THR A 259 -42.67 30.27 -20.64
N GLN A 260 -43.54 29.62 -21.43
CA GLN A 260 -44.99 29.64 -21.21
C GLN A 260 -45.39 29.03 -19.87
N VAL A 261 -44.83 27.87 -19.53
CA VAL A 261 -45.09 27.22 -18.23
C VAL A 261 -44.56 28.08 -17.08
N SER A 262 -43.38 28.68 -17.24
CA SER A 262 -42.80 29.60 -16.25
C SER A 262 -43.70 30.80 -15.98
N GLU A 263 -44.30 31.40 -17.01
CA GLU A 263 -45.21 32.53 -16.85
C GLU A 263 -46.51 32.13 -16.13
N ALA A 264 -47.06 30.96 -16.45
CA ALA A 264 -48.24 30.44 -15.76
C ALA A 264 -47.96 30.19 -14.27
N VAL A 265 -46.80 29.62 -13.93
CA VAL A 265 -46.37 29.44 -12.54
C VAL A 265 -46.11 30.80 -11.86
N ALA A 266 -45.55 31.79 -12.57
CA ALA A 266 -45.36 33.13 -12.04
C ALA A 266 -46.69 33.84 -11.69
N VAL A 267 -47.72 33.65 -12.52
CA VAL A 267 -49.09 34.10 -12.20
C VAL A 267 -49.60 33.42 -10.94
N ALA A 268 -49.47 32.10 -10.83
CA ALA A 268 -49.89 31.36 -9.64
C ALA A 268 -49.17 31.83 -8.36
N PHE A 269 -47.87 32.14 -8.44
CA PHE A 269 -47.10 32.68 -7.31
C PHE A 269 -47.55 34.08 -6.89
N ARG A 270 -47.98 34.92 -7.84
CA ARG A 270 -48.54 36.26 -7.54
C ARG A 270 -49.92 36.17 -6.89
N SER A 271 -50.70 35.15 -7.24
CA SER A 271 -52.03 34.92 -6.68
C SER A 271 -52.01 34.29 -5.28
N ASP A 272 -50.92 33.63 -4.89
CA ASP A 272 -50.75 33.10 -3.54
C ASP A 272 -50.25 34.20 -2.58
N VAL A 273 -51.04 34.51 -1.55
CA VAL A 273 -50.76 35.61 -0.61
C VAL A 273 -49.46 35.40 0.16
N THR A 274 -49.16 34.16 0.57
CA THR A 274 -47.96 33.83 1.35
C THR A 274 -46.70 34.02 0.51
N VAL A 275 -46.72 33.52 -0.73
CA VAL A 275 -45.59 33.63 -1.66
C VAL A 275 -45.39 35.08 -2.12
N SER A 276 -46.47 35.76 -2.49
CA SER A 276 -46.45 37.13 -2.96
C SER A 276 -45.90 38.10 -1.90
N ASN A 277 -46.37 37.99 -0.65
CA ASN A 277 -45.89 38.83 0.46
C ASN A 277 -44.40 38.61 0.75
N PHE A 278 -43.94 37.35 0.75
CA PHE A 278 -42.53 37.05 0.98
C PHE A 278 -41.66 37.63 -0.14
N LEU A 279 -42.03 37.44 -1.40
CA LEU A 279 -41.28 37.97 -2.54
C LEU A 279 -41.28 39.51 -2.57
N ALA A 280 -42.38 40.15 -2.19
CA ALA A 280 -42.45 41.61 -2.07
C ALA A 280 -41.58 42.16 -0.93
N SER A 281 -41.37 41.39 0.14
CA SER A 281 -40.52 41.80 1.26
C SER A 281 -39.02 41.79 0.94
N ARG A 282 -38.60 41.02 -0.08
CA ARG A 282 -37.23 40.93 -0.57
C ARG A 282 -37.02 42.07 -1.58
N ARG A 283 -36.45 43.19 -1.12
CA ARG A 283 -36.38 44.52 -1.76
C ARG A 283 -35.69 44.63 -3.14
N SER A 284 -35.45 43.54 -3.89
CA SER A 284 -34.80 43.60 -5.20
C SER A 284 -35.72 43.14 -6.34
N LEU A 285 -36.08 44.08 -7.23
CA LEU A 285 -36.74 43.94 -8.54
C LEU A 285 -38.26 43.65 -8.60
N VAL A 286 -38.91 44.30 -9.58
CA VAL A 286 -40.35 44.23 -9.93
C VAL A 286 -40.75 42.86 -10.55
N ASP A 287 -39.80 41.94 -10.74
CA ASP A 287 -39.98 40.68 -11.48
C ASP A 287 -39.59 39.39 -10.70
N SER A 288 -39.54 39.47 -9.36
CA SER A 288 -39.09 38.36 -8.49
C SER A 288 -39.88 37.06 -8.68
N SER A 289 -41.21 37.13 -8.79
CA SER A 289 -42.06 35.94 -9.05
C SER A 289 -41.72 35.27 -10.38
N ARG A 290 -41.40 36.05 -11.42
CA ARG A 290 -41.08 35.54 -12.75
C ARG A 290 -39.74 34.81 -12.76
N ARG A 291 -38.72 35.38 -12.11
CA ARG A 291 -37.40 34.78 -11.98
C ARG A 291 -37.44 33.48 -11.17
N VAL A 292 -38.10 33.48 -10.00
CA VAL A 292 -38.23 32.28 -9.16
C VAL A 292 -39.05 31.20 -9.85
N ALA A 293 -40.17 31.56 -10.49
CA ALA A 293 -40.98 30.60 -11.26
C ALA A 293 -40.20 29.99 -12.42
N SER A 294 -39.45 30.81 -13.18
CA SER A 294 -38.61 30.32 -14.28
C SER A 294 -37.51 29.37 -13.80
N ALA A 295 -36.80 29.73 -12.73
CA ALA A 295 -35.80 28.86 -12.13
C ALA A 295 -36.41 27.57 -11.54
N ALA A 296 -37.61 27.62 -10.97
CA ALA A 296 -38.31 26.46 -10.42
C ALA A 296 -38.76 25.50 -11.53
N VAL A 297 -39.35 26.02 -12.61
CA VAL A 297 -39.74 25.22 -13.78
C VAL A 297 -38.51 24.61 -14.44
N GLN A 298 -37.42 25.36 -14.57
CA GLN A 298 -36.16 24.83 -15.08
C GLN A 298 -35.61 23.71 -14.20
N ALA A 299 -35.55 23.91 -12.87
CA ALA A 299 -35.12 22.90 -11.92
C ALA A 299 -35.99 21.62 -12.00
N PHE A 300 -37.30 21.77 -12.14
CA PHE A 300 -38.24 20.65 -12.20
C PHE A 300 -38.01 19.74 -13.42
N PHE A 301 -37.56 20.29 -14.54
CA PHE A 301 -37.33 19.51 -15.76
C PHE A 301 -35.86 19.13 -15.99
N GLU A 302 -34.92 19.96 -15.55
CA GLU A 302 -33.51 19.82 -15.93
C GLU A 302 -32.60 19.40 -14.77
N ALA A 303 -33.00 19.61 -13.51
CA ALA A 303 -32.17 19.27 -12.35
C ALA A 303 -32.31 17.78 -11.98
N ASP A 304 -32.07 16.91 -12.95
CA ASP A 304 -32.02 15.47 -12.76
C ASP A 304 -30.73 15.05 -12.03
N LEU A 305 -30.62 13.76 -11.68
CA LEU A 305 -29.47 13.27 -10.92
C LEU A 305 -28.13 13.47 -11.65
N ARG A 306 -28.16 13.46 -13.00
CA ARG A 306 -26.97 13.61 -13.85
C ARG A 306 -26.51 15.07 -13.83
N ALA A 307 -27.44 15.99 -14.05
CA ALA A 307 -27.21 17.43 -14.01
C ALA A 307 -26.78 17.90 -12.61
N ALA A 308 -27.44 17.39 -11.56
CA ALA A 308 -27.09 17.68 -10.17
C ALA A 308 -25.66 17.23 -9.84
N THR A 309 -25.29 15.99 -10.21
CA THR A 309 -23.93 15.46 -10.00
C THR A 309 -22.89 16.30 -10.73
N ARG A 310 -23.16 16.66 -11.99
CA ARG A 310 -22.25 17.46 -12.80
C ARG A 310 -22.11 18.90 -12.27
N ARG A 311 -23.20 19.50 -11.78
CA ARG A 311 -23.18 20.85 -11.17
C ARG A 311 -22.41 20.86 -9.86
N PHE A 312 -22.57 19.83 -9.03
CA PHE A 312 -21.79 19.62 -7.81
C PHE A 312 -20.29 19.54 -8.14
N LEU A 313 -19.89 18.61 -9.02
CA LEU A 313 -18.48 18.33 -9.30
C LEU A 313 -17.74 19.51 -9.95
N ARG A 314 -18.43 20.38 -10.69
CA ARG A 314 -17.85 21.61 -11.25
C ARG A 314 -17.34 22.61 -10.21
N ARG A 315 -17.89 22.55 -8.99
CA ARG A 315 -17.68 23.54 -7.92
C ARG A 315 -17.10 22.93 -6.65
N ALA A 316 -16.93 21.62 -6.63
CA ALA A 316 -16.37 20.91 -5.49
C ALA A 316 -14.83 20.90 -5.56
N HIS A 317 -14.19 21.27 -4.45
CA HIS A 317 -12.75 21.18 -4.26
C HIS A 317 -12.45 19.90 -3.47
N GLY A 318 -11.48 19.13 -3.98
CA GLY A 318 -11.09 17.85 -3.40
C GLY A 318 -10.82 16.80 -4.47
N SER A 319 -11.04 15.54 -4.11
CA SER A 319 -10.89 14.39 -5.01
C SER A 319 -12.06 13.44 -4.87
N PHE A 320 -12.62 12.97 -5.98
CA PHE A 320 -13.91 12.28 -6.02
C PHE A 320 -13.89 11.11 -6.99
N GLY A 321 -13.94 9.89 -6.48
CA GLY A 321 -14.52 8.76 -7.20
C GLY A 321 -15.95 8.63 -6.69
N LEU A 322 -16.92 9.30 -7.30
CA LEU A 322 -18.27 9.48 -6.76
C LEU A 322 -19.26 8.52 -7.43
N VAL A 323 -20.17 7.94 -6.65
CA VAL A 323 -21.32 7.22 -7.15
C VAL A 323 -22.58 7.74 -6.47
N VAL A 324 -23.61 8.01 -7.28
CA VAL A 324 -24.89 8.57 -6.82
C VAL A 324 -26.03 7.65 -7.27
N SER A 325 -26.94 7.38 -6.35
CA SER A 325 -28.18 6.60 -6.56
C SER A 325 -29.36 7.34 -5.93
N THR A 326 -30.56 7.17 -6.47
CA THR A 326 -31.78 7.75 -5.89
C THR A 326 -32.97 6.79 -5.93
N SER A 327 -33.88 6.92 -4.96
CA SER A 327 -35.13 6.16 -4.96
C SER A 327 -36.13 6.61 -6.03
N LEU A 328 -35.98 7.82 -6.60
CA LEU A 328 -36.87 8.33 -7.65
C LEU A 328 -36.60 7.70 -9.02
N ALA A 329 -35.36 7.30 -9.27
CA ALA A 329 -34.89 6.61 -10.47
C ALA A 329 -34.21 5.29 -10.06
N PRO A 330 -34.99 4.32 -9.56
CA PRO A 330 -34.44 3.05 -9.09
C PRO A 330 -33.73 2.33 -10.22
N CYS A 331 -32.66 1.61 -9.90
CA CYS A 331 -31.75 0.96 -10.85
C CYS A 331 -30.93 1.91 -11.75
N ALA A 332 -31.01 3.23 -11.58
CA ALA A 332 -30.11 4.17 -12.25
C ALA A 332 -28.91 4.52 -11.35
N LEU A 333 -27.72 4.58 -11.94
CA LEU A 333 -26.48 4.95 -11.24
C LEU A 333 -25.76 6.06 -12.03
N VAL A 334 -25.22 7.03 -11.30
CA VAL A 334 -24.29 8.03 -11.84
C VAL A 334 -22.92 7.77 -11.21
N VAL A 335 -21.89 7.62 -12.02
CA VAL A 335 -20.50 7.35 -11.63
C VAL A 335 -19.62 8.47 -12.16
N ALA A 336 -18.74 9.02 -11.33
CA ALA A 336 -17.91 10.17 -11.67
C ALA A 336 -16.47 10.04 -11.14
N SER A 337 -15.53 10.70 -11.81
CA SER A 337 -14.10 10.66 -11.54
C SER A 337 -13.46 12.05 -11.56
N ILE A 338 -12.90 12.51 -10.44
CA ILE A 338 -12.05 13.69 -10.30
C ILE A 338 -10.86 13.30 -9.43
N LYS A 339 -9.64 13.32 -9.98
CA LYS A 339 -8.39 12.95 -9.28
C LYS A 339 -8.35 11.54 -8.63
N GLN A 340 -9.43 10.76 -8.73
CA GLN A 340 -9.58 9.41 -8.19
C GLN A 340 -9.93 8.45 -9.32
N PRO A 341 -9.25 7.29 -9.45
CA PRO A 341 -9.51 6.36 -10.53
C PRO A 341 -10.90 5.71 -10.39
N MET A 342 -11.61 5.61 -11.50
CA MET A 342 -12.85 4.84 -11.64
C MET A 342 -12.84 4.13 -13.00
N ALA A 343 -13.36 2.90 -13.03
CA ALA A 343 -13.54 2.13 -14.25
C ALA A 343 -14.94 1.52 -14.29
N VAL A 344 -15.49 1.41 -15.50
CA VAL A 344 -16.77 0.76 -15.79
C VAL A 344 -16.53 -0.40 -16.75
N GLY A 345 -17.13 -1.55 -16.45
CA GLY A 345 -17.08 -2.76 -17.25
C GLY A 345 -18.47 -3.18 -17.70
N VAL A 346 -18.59 -3.65 -18.93
CA VAL A 346 -19.83 -4.16 -19.52
C VAL A 346 -19.62 -5.64 -19.84
N GLY A 347 -20.54 -6.47 -19.36
CA GLY A 347 -20.60 -7.89 -19.67
C GLY A 347 -22.00 -8.33 -20.03
N HIS A 348 -22.18 -9.61 -20.32
CA HIS A 348 -23.49 -10.15 -20.71
C HIS A 348 -24.51 -10.00 -19.57
N GLY A 349 -25.49 -9.14 -19.78
CA GLY A 349 -26.58 -8.89 -18.81
C GLY A 349 -26.22 -8.00 -17.61
N PHE A 350 -25.02 -7.41 -17.55
CA PHE A 350 -24.64 -6.52 -16.45
C PHE A 350 -23.70 -5.36 -16.86
N VAL A 351 -23.70 -4.31 -16.05
CA VAL A 351 -22.69 -3.25 -16.03
C VAL A 351 -22.09 -3.21 -14.63
N ALA A 352 -20.77 -3.31 -14.49
CA ALA A 352 -20.05 -3.24 -13.22
C ALA A 352 -19.15 -2.01 -13.18
N TYR A 353 -18.82 -1.52 -11.99
CA TYR A 353 -17.83 -0.45 -11.83
C TYR A 353 -16.97 -0.69 -10.59
N GLY A 354 -15.77 -0.13 -10.60
CA GLY A 354 -14.85 -0.21 -9.49
C GLY A 354 -13.86 0.95 -9.49
N SER A 355 -13.53 1.43 -8.30
CA SER A 355 -12.38 2.33 -8.09
C SER A 355 -11.04 1.60 -8.21
N GLU A 356 -11.04 0.30 -7.91
CA GLU A 356 -9.92 -0.60 -8.19
C GLU A 356 -10.21 -1.32 -9.52
N ARG A 357 -9.39 -1.06 -10.54
CA ARG A 357 -9.57 -1.63 -11.88
C ARG A 357 -9.54 -3.15 -11.87
N ALA A 358 -8.71 -3.74 -10.99
CA ALA A 358 -8.63 -5.17 -10.77
C ALA A 358 -9.97 -5.81 -10.35
N ALA A 359 -10.86 -5.06 -9.70
CA ALA A 359 -12.14 -5.59 -9.23
C ALA A 359 -13.05 -5.99 -10.40
N LEU A 360 -12.93 -5.32 -11.55
CA LEU A 360 -13.65 -5.68 -12.78
C LEU A 360 -13.14 -6.96 -13.43
N HIS A 361 -11.95 -7.41 -13.04
CA HIS A 361 -11.31 -8.63 -13.54
C HIS A 361 -11.44 -9.79 -12.56
N ALA A 362 -12.16 -9.64 -11.45
CA ALA A 362 -12.22 -10.61 -10.38
C ALA A 362 -13.32 -11.67 -10.60
N GLY A 363 -12.92 -12.95 -10.63
CA GLY A 363 -13.81 -14.11 -10.71
C GLY A 363 -14.84 -13.99 -11.83
N VAL A 364 -16.10 -14.27 -11.49
CA VAL A 364 -17.23 -14.25 -12.43
C VAL A 364 -17.43 -12.92 -13.17
N VAL A 365 -16.96 -11.80 -12.60
CA VAL A 365 -17.02 -10.48 -13.27
C VAL A 365 -16.01 -10.43 -14.40
N GLY A 366 -14.76 -10.79 -14.12
CA GLY A 366 -13.68 -10.78 -15.11
C GLY A 366 -13.86 -11.82 -16.21
N GLU A 367 -14.43 -12.98 -15.88
CA GLU A 367 -14.69 -14.05 -16.86
C GLU A 367 -15.77 -13.69 -17.89
N ARG A 368 -16.61 -12.68 -17.60
CA ARG A 368 -17.77 -12.30 -18.43
C ARG A 368 -17.75 -10.86 -18.93
N ILE A 369 -16.76 -10.07 -18.54
CA ILE A 369 -16.58 -8.71 -19.04
C ILE A 369 -16.12 -8.76 -20.51
N VAL A 370 -16.80 -7.99 -21.36
CA VAL A 370 -16.51 -7.92 -22.81
C VAL A 370 -15.84 -6.61 -23.18
N ALA A 371 -16.24 -5.53 -22.50
CA ALA A 371 -15.75 -4.18 -22.78
C ALA A 371 -15.55 -3.41 -21.47
N ARG A 372 -14.58 -2.48 -21.46
CA ARG A 372 -14.24 -1.65 -20.29
C ARG A 372 -13.99 -0.21 -20.72
N ARG A 373 -14.33 0.74 -19.87
CA ARG A 373 -13.97 2.15 -20.00
C ARG A 373 -13.31 2.64 -18.73
N LEU A 374 -12.15 3.29 -18.88
CA LEU A 374 -11.48 4.01 -17.81
C LEU A 374 -12.00 5.46 -17.82
N LEU A 375 -12.52 5.93 -16.69
CA LEU A 375 -13.05 7.30 -16.63
C LEU A 375 -11.89 8.31 -16.63
N ARG A 376 -12.00 9.33 -17.47
CA ARG A 376 -11.10 10.49 -17.50
C ARG A 376 -11.37 11.39 -16.31
N GLU A 377 -10.41 12.26 -16.00
CA GLU A 377 -10.60 13.29 -14.98
C GLU A 377 -11.71 14.26 -15.42
N GLY A 378 -12.66 14.50 -14.52
CA GLY A 378 -13.86 15.30 -14.78
C GLY A 378 -14.97 14.57 -15.53
N GLU A 379 -14.86 13.27 -15.80
CA GLU A 379 -15.89 12.51 -16.53
C GLU A 379 -17.03 12.04 -15.60
N VAL A 380 -18.26 12.15 -16.09
CA VAL A 380 -19.48 11.67 -15.45
C VAL A 380 -20.19 10.70 -16.39
N ILE A 381 -20.44 9.47 -15.94
CA ILE A 381 -21.15 8.43 -16.68
C ILE A 381 -22.45 8.09 -15.93
N TRP A 382 -23.52 7.94 -16.67
CA TRP A 382 -24.80 7.47 -16.17
C TRP A 382 -25.22 6.19 -16.89
N PHE A 383 -25.81 5.26 -16.15
CA PHE A 383 -26.38 4.05 -16.73
C PHE A 383 -27.65 3.60 -15.99
N ALA A 384 -28.62 3.09 -16.75
CA ALA A 384 -29.92 2.61 -16.29
C ALA A 384 -30.48 1.50 -17.20
N PRO A 385 -31.45 0.67 -16.75
CA PRO A 385 -32.10 -0.31 -17.61
C PRO A 385 -32.76 0.33 -18.84
N SER A 386 -32.68 -0.34 -20.00
CA SER A 386 -33.43 0.06 -21.21
C SER A 386 -34.85 -0.50 -21.17
N VAL A 387 -35.83 0.27 -21.67
CA VAL A 387 -37.24 -0.15 -21.82
C VAL A 387 -37.53 -0.61 -23.26
N GLN A 388 -36.68 -0.27 -24.24
CA GLN A 388 -36.82 -0.68 -25.63
C GLN A 388 -35.86 -1.82 -25.95
N ASP A 389 -36.46 -2.94 -26.36
CA ASP A 389 -35.83 -4.20 -26.72
C ASP A 389 -35.41 -4.16 -28.21
N ASN A 390 -34.49 -3.26 -28.55
CA ASN A 390 -34.05 -3.08 -29.94
C ASN A 390 -32.77 -3.89 -30.26
N GLY A 391 -32.71 -5.14 -29.83
CA GLY A 391 -31.94 -6.17 -30.54
C GLY A 391 -30.42 -6.03 -30.67
N LEU A 392 -29.72 -5.20 -29.88
CA LEU A 392 -28.25 -5.11 -29.85
C LEU A 392 -27.62 -5.68 -28.54
N GLN A 393 -27.98 -6.94 -28.32
CA GLN A 393 -27.27 -8.16 -27.83
C GLN A 393 -26.27 -8.21 -26.64
N LEU A 394 -25.70 -7.13 -26.08
CA LEU A 394 -24.74 -7.28 -24.94
C LEU A 394 -25.37 -7.08 -23.55
N CYS A 395 -26.12 -5.99 -23.37
CA CYS A 395 -26.73 -5.63 -22.09
C CYS A 395 -27.90 -4.68 -22.35
N ALA A 396 -29.10 -4.97 -21.80
CA ALA A 396 -30.29 -4.11 -21.91
C ALA A 396 -30.17 -2.84 -21.04
N CYS A 397 -29.18 -1.99 -21.33
CA CYS A 397 -28.82 -0.82 -20.54
C CYS A 397 -28.60 0.40 -21.45
N ARG A 398 -29.14 1.55 -21.05
CA ARG A 398 -28.82 2.86 -21.65
C ARG A 398 -27.65 3.47 -20.90
N MET A 399 -26.65 3.96 -21.63
CA MET A 399 -25.49 4.63 -21.06
C MET A 399 -25.27 5.99 -21.72
N ALA A 400 -24.84 6.97 -20.93
CA ALA A 400 -24.44 8.28 -21.44
C ALA A 400 -23.30 8.88 -20.61
N SER A 401 -22.49 9.74 -21.22
CA SER A 401 -21.38 10.43 -20.55
C SER A 401 -21.36 11.93 -20.86
N ALA A 402 -20.72 12.69 -19.97
CA ALA A 402 -20.38 14.10 -20.18
C ALA A 402 -19.11 14.43 -19.37
N THR A 403 -18.34 15.43 -19.80
CA THR A 403 -17.34 16.04 -18.91
C THR A 403 -17.97 17.14 -18.06
N ILE A 404 -17.37 17.46 -16.91
CA ILE A 404 -17.83 18.56 -16.07
C ILE A 404 -17.83 19.90 -16.83
N HIS A 405 -16.92 20.10 -17.80
CA HIS A 405 -16.76 21.37 -18.53
C HIS A 405 -17.63 21.50 -19.80
N ASP A 406 -18.12 20.41 -20.39
CA ASP A 406 -18.81 20.45 -21.70
C ASP A 406 -20.09 21.29 -21.72
N ALA A 407 -20.23 22.32 -22.55
CA ALA A 407 -21.51 23.04 -22.67
C ALA A 407 -22.69 22.14 -23.15
N GLN A 408 -22.41 20.97 -23.73
CA GLN A 408 -23.39 20.03 -24.30
C GLN A 408 -24.09 19.12 -23.28
N GLN A 409 -25.24 18.56 -23.71
CA GLN A 409 -25.99 17.50 -23.03
C GLN A 409 -25.20 16.17 -23.00
N PHE A 410 -25.61 15.25 -22.12
CA PHE A 410 -25.00 13.92 -22.02
C PHE A 410 -25.04 13.17 -23.37
N ARG A 411 -23.87 12.77 -23.86
CA ARG A 411 -23.72 11.99 -25.09
C ARG A 411 -24.01 10.51 -24.81
N SER A 412 -24.91 9.90 -25.59
CA SER A 412 -25.15 8.45 -25.54
C SER A 412 -23.88 7.68 -25.89
N LEU A 413 -23.58 6.64 -25.11
CA LEU A 413 -22.44 5.76 -25.34
C LEU A 413 -22.88 4.50 -26.08
N THR A 414 -22.02 4.02 -26.97
CA THR A 414 -22.18 2.74 -27.67
C THR A 414 -21.18 1.71 -27.14
N PHE A 415 -21.50 0.42 -27.20
CA PHE A 415 -20.60 -0.66 -26.73
C PHE A 415 -19.46 -1.00 -27.71
N SER A 416 -19.11 -0.06 -28.59
CA SER A 416 -18.07 -0.21 -29.61
C SER A 416 -16.94 0.79 -29.38
N ALA A 417 -15.79 0.55 -30.03
CA ALA A 417 -14.77 1.57 -30.15
C ALA A 417 -15.37 2.82 -30.84
N PRO A 418 -15.04 4.05 -30.39
CA PRO A 418 -13.99 4.41 -29.42
C PRO A 418 -14.49 4.51 -27.95
N ASP A 419 -15.74 4.20 -27.67
CA ASP A 419 -16.34 4.46 -26.36
C ASP A 419 -15.89 3.46 -25.28
N PHE A 420 -15.55 2.22 -25.66
CA PHE A 420 -15.02 1.21 -24.75
C PHE A 420 -13.82 0.49 -25.36
N ASP A 421 -12.88 0.13 -24.49
CA ASP A 421 -11.80 -0.81 -24.79
C ASP A 421 -12.38 -2.23 -24.78
N ILE A 422 -12.30 -2.93 -25.91
CA ILE A 422 -12.69 -4.34 -25.97
C ILE A 422 -11.66 -5.15 -25.17
N VAL A 423 -12.15 -5.95 -24.22
CA VAL A 423 -11.33 -6.77 -23.32
C VAL A 423 -10.93 -8.07 -24.00
N THR A 424 -11.86 -8.67 -24.74
CA THR A 424 -11.64 -9.95 -25.42
C THR A 424 -10.48 -9.85 -26.42
N ARG A 425 -9.47 -10.72 -26.28
CA ARG A 425 -8.24 -10.77 -27.10
C ARG A 425 -7.33 -9.54 -27.00
N ASN A 426 -7.48 -8.71 -25.98
CA ASN A 426 -6.62 -7.54 -25.77
C ASN A 426 -5.45 -7.85 -24.84
N LYS A 427 -4.24 -7.94 -25.41
CA LYS A 427 -3.00 -8.24 -24.66
C LYS A 427 -2.57 -7.12 -23.70
N LEU A 428 -3.06 -5.89 -23.88
CA LEU A 428 -2.74 -4.75 -23.02
C LEU A 428 -3.58 -4.73 -21.73
N ILE A 429 -4.70 -5.46 -21.72
CA ILE A 429 -5.61 -5.54 -20.57
C ILE A 429 -5.29 -6.79 -19.78
N MET A 430 -5.28 -6.67 -18.45
CA MET A 430 -4.98 -7.81 -17.59
C MET A 430 -5.98 -8.96 -17.79
N PRO A 431 -5.53 -10.22 -17.69
CA PRO A 431 -6.43 -11.36 -17.76
C PRO A 431 -7.31 -11.45 -16.50
N PRO A 432 -8.46 -12.17 -16.58
CA PRO A 432 -9.32 -12.42 -15.42
C PRO A 432 -8.57 -13.13 -14.28
N ILE A 433 -8.80 -12.66 -13.06
CA ILE A 433 -8.32 -13.28 -11.82
C ILE A 433 -9.29 -14.40 -11.45
N ARG A 434 -8.83 -15.64 -11.57
CA ARG A 434 -9.67 -16.83 -11.28
C ARG A 434 -10.15 -16.84 -9.83
N ALA A 435 -11.36 -17.36 -9.60
CA ALA A 435 -11.91 -17.47 -8.24
C ALA A 435 -11.06 -18.36 -7.30
N SER A 436 -10.38 -19.37 -7.86
CA SER A 436 -9.46 -20.24 -7.12
C SER A 436 -8.25 -19.51 -6.54
N SER A 437 -7.85 -18.37 -7.12
CA SER A 437 -6.74 -17.55 -6.60
C SER A 437 -7.02 -16.97 -5.21
N PHE A 438 -8.28 -16.95 -4.78
CA PHE A 438 -8.71 -16.41 -3.49
C PHE A 438 -8.86 -17.49 -2.40
N GLN A 439 -8.47 -18.74 -2.66
CA GLN A 439 -8.60 -19.87 -1.74
C GLN A 439 -7.23 -20.44 -1.35
N GLY A 440 -7.12 -20.97 -0.13
CA GLY A 440 -5.93 -21.69 0.33
C GLY A 440 -4.76 -20.79 0.75
N ASP A 441 -3.54 -21.30 0.57
CA ASP A 441 -2.29 -20.64 0.97
C ASP A 441 -1.84 -19.63 -0.10
N VAL A 442 -2.43 -18.43 -0.07
CA VAL A 442 -2.18 -17.37 -1.06
C VAL A 442 -0.69 -16.99 -1.14
N VAL A 443 0.00 -16.91 0.01
CA VAL A 443 1.45 -16.60 0.05
C VAL A 443 2.25 -17.76 -0.53
N GLY A 444 1.90 -19.00 -0.18
CA GLY A 444 2.52 -20.20 -0.75
C GLY A 444 2.33 -20.30 -2.27
N ALA A 445 1.18 -19.87 -2.79
CA ALA A 445 0.92 -19.80 -4.23
C ALA A 445 1.81 -18.77 -4.93
N ASP A 446 2.06 -17.62 -4.31
CA ASP A 446 3.00 -16.61 -4.82
C ASP A 446 4.45 -17.13 -4.83
N LEU A 447 4.88 -17.82 -3.77
CA LEU A 447 6.20 -18.47 -3.73
C LEU A 447 6.33 -19.55 -4.81
N ALA A 448 5.32 -20.41 -4.97
CA ALA A 448 5.31 -21.46 -6.00
C ALA A 448 5.31 -20.88 -7.44
N ALA A 449 4.67 -19.73 -7.66
CA ALA A 449 4.64 -19.08 -8.96
C ALA A 449 5.96 -18.36 -9.33
N THR A 450 6.84 -18.13 -8.34
CA THR A 450 8.06 -17.32 -8.50
C THR A 450 8.95 -17.76 -9.65
N PRO A 451 9.35 -19.05 -9.77
CA PRO A 451 10.27 -19.46 -10.84
C PRO A 451 9.71 -19.14 -12.24
N SER A 452 8.42 -19.43 -12.46
CA SER A 452 7.78 -19.19 -13.76
C SER A 452 7.69 -17.70 -14.12
N VAL A 453 7.48 -16.84 -13.13
CA VAL A 453 7.35 -15.39 -13.34
C VAL A 453 8.72 -14.80 -13.63
N LEU A 454 9.76 -15.16 -12.86
CA LEU A 454 11.11 -14.65 -13.08
C LEU A 454 11.66 -15.07 -14.45
N ARG A 455 11.39 -16.32 -14.88
CA ARG A 455 11.69 -16.77 -16.25
C ARG A 455 11.03 -15.89 -17.31
N ARG A 456 9.73 -15.58 -17.17
CA ARG A 456 9.04 -14.68 -18.11
C ARG A 456 9.62 -13.26 -18.14
N VAL A 457 9.98 -12.71 -16.97
CA VAL A 457 10.66 -11.40 -16.91
C VAL A 457 11.96 -11.45 -17.70
N ARG A 458 12.82 -12.42 -17.42
CA ARG A 458 14.07 -12.62 -18.13
C ARG A 458 13.88 -12.78 -19.64
N ASP A 459 12.99 -13.68 -20.04
CA ASP A 459 12.78 -14.02 -21.44
C ASP A 459 12.21 -12.83 -22.23
N SER A 460 11.48 -11.92 -21.57
CA SER A 460 11.05 -10.67 -22.18
C SER A 460 12.22 -9.76 -22.58
N PHE A 461 13.40 -9.83 -21.97
CA PHE A 461 14.56 -9.06 -22.44
C PHE A 461 15.36 -9.77 -23.53
N ARG A 462 15.13 -11.08 -23.72
CA ARG A 462 15.75 -11.87 -24.80
C ARG A 462 14.98 -11.73 -26.12
N ASP A 463 13.68 -11.48 -26.04
CA ASP A 463 12.85 -11.14 -27.18
C ASP A 463 12.98 -9.63 -27.50
N ALA A 464 13.61 -9.32 -28.65
CA ALA A 464 13.84 -7.95 -29.09
C ALA A 464 12.54 -7.18 -29.36
N ASP A 465 11.46 -7.89 -29.71
CA ASP A 465 10.15 -7.29 -30.01
C ASP A 465 9.26 -7.18 -28.77
N SER A 466 9.75 -7.62 -27.60
CA SER A 466 8.97 -7.53 -26.38
C SER A 466 8.85 -6.07 -25.89
N PRO A 467 7.74 -5.72 -25.22
CA PRO A 467 7.57 -4.38 -24.64
C PRO A 467 8.68 -3.98 -23.66
N ASN A 468 9.24 -4.93 -22.91
CA ASN A 468 10.31 -4.65 -21.94
C ASN A 468 11.63 -4.33 -22.65
N SER A 469 11.98 -5.08 -23.70
CA SER A 469 13.22 -4.86 -24.47
C SER A 469 13.19 -3.53 -25.23
N ILE A 470 12.04 -3.21 -25.85
CA ILE A 470 11.82 -1.92 -26.51
C ILE A 470 11.88 -0.77 -25.50
N THR A 471 11.25 -0.93 -24.32
CA THR A 471 11.29 0.09 -23.26
C THR A 471 12.71 0.27 -22.70
N ALA A 472 13.51 -0.80 -22.60
CA ALA A 472 14.90 -0.72 -22.19
C ALA A 472 15.75 0.08 -23.19
N THR A 473 15.54 -0.14 -24.48
CA THR A 473 16.20 0.62 -25.56
C THR A 473 15.80 2.11 -25.53
N ALA A 474 14.52 2.40 -25.28
CA ALA A 474 14.02 3.76 -25.13
C ALA A 474 14.60 4.45 -23.88
N LEU A 475 14.72 3.72 -22.76
CA LEU A 475 15.36 4.19 -21.55
C LEU A 475 16.85 4.52 -21.80
N ALA A 476 17.59 3.59 -22.41
CA ALA A 476 19.01 3.76 -22.72
C ALA A 476 19.26 4.99 -23.60
N SER A 477 18.44 5.16 -24.64
CA SER A 477 18.54 6.30 -25.56
C SER A 477 18.21 7.65 -24.90
N THR A 478 17.35 7.65 -23.88
CA THR A 478 17.00 8.86 -23.13
C THR A 478 18.06 9.21 -22.08
N LEU A 479 18.61 8.19 -21.42
CA LEU A 479 19.62 8.32 -20.37
C LEU A 479 21.01 8.65 -20.95
N PHE A 480 21.34 8.07 -22.12
CA PHE A 480 22.60 8.26 -22.83
C PHE A 480 22.34 8.79 -24.25
N PRO A 481 21.95 10.08 -24.38
CA PRO A 481 21.68 10.68 -25.69
C PRO A 481 22.96 10.79 -26.53
N PRO A 482 22.89 10.60 -27.86
CA PRO A 482 24.04 10.76 -28.74
C PRO A 482 24.50 12.23 -28.81
N PRO A 483 25.82 12.51 -28.92
CA PRO A 483 26.33 13.87 -29.10
C PRO A 483 25.83 14.47 -30.44
N PRO A 484 25.59 15.80 -30.53
CA PRO A 484 25.84 16.86 -29.55
C PRO A 484 24.68 17.13 -28.57
N ALA A 485 23.71 16.22 -28.44
CA ALA A 485 22.46 16.44 -27.69
C ALA A 485 22.60 16.45 -26.15
N THR A 486 23.81 16.64 -25.62
CA THR A 486 24.05 16.83 -24.17
C THR A 486 23.44 18.15 -23.71
N GLN A 487 22.15 18.14 -23.38
CA GLN A 487 21.55 19.17 -22.54
C GLN A 487 22.30 19.23 -21.21
N GLU A 488 22.56 20.44 -20.71
CA GLU A 488 22.99 20.64 -19.32
C GLU A 488 21.87 20.19 -18.37
N ARG A 489 21.83 18.89 -18.06
CA ARG A 489 20.95 18.33 -17.04
C ARG A 489 21.61 18.54 -15.68
N VAL A 490 20.83 18.72 -14.60
CA VAL A 490 21.36 18.72 -13.22
C VAL A 490 21.46 17.29 -12.68
N LEU A 491 20.45 16.47 -12.98
CA LEU A 491 20.39 15.05 -12.66
C LEU A 491 20.14 14.24 -13.92
N ASP A 492 20.73 13.05 -13.98
CA ASP A 492 20.55 12.13 -15.11
C ASP A 492 19.41 11.15 -14.82
N LEU A 493 19.33 10.66 -13.57
CA LEU A 493 18.35 9.67 -13.15
C LEU A 493 17.77 9.96 -11.76
N VAL A 494 16.45 9.94 -11.64
CA VAL A 494 15.69 10.03 -10.38
C VAL A 494 14.90 8.75 -10.19
N ILE A 495 15.18 8.00 -9.13
CA ILE A 495 14.47 6.75 -8.82
C ILE A 495 13.51 7.00 -7.66
N VAL A 496 12.27 6.57 -7.84
CA VAL A 496 11.20 6.83 -6.87
C VAL A 496 10.43 5.56 -6.57
N GLY A 497 10.22 5.28 -5.29
CA GLY A 497 9.45 4.12 -4.84
C GLY A 497 8.89 4.32 -3.43
N THR A 498 8.21 3.30 -2.92
CA THR A 498 7.80 3.23 -1.51
C THR A 498 7.97 1.80 -0.98
N GLU A 499 8.37 1.63 0.28
CA GLU A 499 8.57 0.33 0.94
C GLU A 499 9.44 -0.62 0.10
N CYS A 500 9.00 -1.86 -0.17
CA CYS A 500 9.79 -2.85 -0.92
C CYS A 500 10.21 -2.34 -2.31
N SER A 501 9.37 -1.54 -2.98
CA SER A 501 9.74 -0.94 -4.26
C SER A 501 10.84 0.12 -4.13
N LEU A 502 10.89 0.85 -3.02
CA LEU A 502 11.97 1.79 -2.72
C LEU A 502 13.26 1.05 -2.38
N TRP A 503 13.23 0.08 -1.46
CA TRP A 503 14.43 -0.59 -0.96
C TRP A 503 15.13 -1.42 -2.04
N VAL A 504 14.36 -2.08 -2.93
CA VAL A 504 14.94 -2.73 -4.12
C VAL A 504 15.53 -1.69 -5.08
N GLY A 505 14.88 -0.53 -5.22
CA GLY A 505 15.40 0.61 -5.98
C GLY A 505 16.68 1.19 -5.39
N GLU A 506 16.83 1.25 -4.06
CA GLU A 506 18.03 1.75 -3.35
C GLU A 506 19.23 0.86 -3.65
N GLN A 507 19.05 -0.45 -3.58
CA GLN A 507 20.09 -1.40 -3.98
C GLN A 507 20.44 -1.25 -5.47
N TRP A 508 19.43 -1.14 -6.34
CA TRP A 508 19.67 -0.94 -7.77
C TRP A 508 20.39 0.37 -8.08
N ALA A 509 20.05 1.47 -7.38
CA ALA A 509 20.74 2.75 -7.51
C ALA A 509 22.23 2.64 -7.13
N ALA A 510 22.55 1.90 -6.06
CA ALA A 510 23.93 1.61 -5.71
C ALA A 510 24.64 0.83 -6.82
N ASN A 511 23.98 -0.18 -7.40
CA ASN A 511 24.52 -0.96 -8.51
C ASN A 511 24.74 -0.12 -9.79
N ILE A 512 23.81 0.78 -10.13
CA ILE A 512 23.93 1.71 -11.26
C ILE A 512 25.10 2.67 -11.06
N ARG A 513 25.30 3.22 -9.85
CA ARG A 513 26.44 4.10 -9.57
C ARG A 513 27.78 3.38 -9.70
N SER A 514 27.86 2.11 -9.29
CA SER A 514 29.08 1.30 -9.46
C SER A 514 29.36 0.94 -10.93
N ALA A 515 28.31 0.67 -11.72
CA ALA A 515 28.46 0.32 -13.13
C ALA A 515 28.69 1.54 -14.04
N PHE A 516 28.05 2.67 -13.73
CA PHE A 516 28.03 3.90 -14.54
C PHE A 516 28.41 5.13 -13.67
N PRO A 517 29.69 5.31 -13.36
CA PRO A 517 30.14 6.28 -12.35
C PRO A 517 29.87 7.75 -12.73
N LYS A 518 29.68 8.05 -14.02
CA LYS A 518 29.34 9.40 -14.51
C LYS A 518 27.86 9.78 -14.32
N LEU A 519 26.97 8.84 -14.00
CA LEU A 519 25.56 9.14 -13.81
C LEU A 519 25.30 9.82 -12.46
N ARG A 520 24.64 10.97 -12.49
CA ARG A 520 24.12 11.65 -11.30
C ARG A 520 22.75 11.08 -10.97
N VAL A 521 22.76 10.10 -10.07
CA VAL A 521 21.57 9.37 -9.63
C VAL A 521 21.10 9.87 -8.27
N VAL A 522 19.81 10.24 -8.19
CA VAL A 522 19.11 10.48 -6.91
C VAL A 522 18.07 9.39 -6.71
N ILE A 523 17.92 8.94 -5.47
CA ILE A 523 16.85 8.03 -5.07
C ILE A 523 16.17 8.56 -3.81
N ALA A 524 14.84 8.55 -3.79
CA ALA A 524 14.07 8.98 -2.64
C ALA A 524 12.69 8.31 -2.59
N SER A 525 12.08 8.35 -1.40
CA SER A 525 10.69 7.92 -1.26
C SER A 525 9.77 8.85 -2.07
N ALA A 526 8.71 8.27 -2.63
CA ALA A 526 7.72 9.02 -3.39
C ALA A 526 7.08 10.16 -2.59
N ASN A 527 6.93 10.01 -1.27
CA ASN A 527 6.45 11.07 -0.39
C ASN A 527 7.41 12.26 -0.35
N LYS A 528 8.71 12.01 -0.19
CA LYS A 528 9.73 13.07 -0.13
C LYS A 528 9.79 13.83 -1.47
N VAL A 529 9.75 13.11 -2.59
CA VAL A 529 9.74 13.72 -3.94
C VAL A 529 8.48 14.54 -4.17
N LEU A 530 7.30 13.98 -3.86
CA LEU A 530 6.03 14.69 -4.00
C LEU A 530 6.04 15.96 -3.17
N ALA A 531 6.36 15.86 -1.88
CA ALA A 531 6.44 17.01 -0.98
C ALA A 531 7.41 18.08 -1.51
N SER A 532 8.60 17.69 -1.98
CA SER A 532 9.60 18.63 -2.50
C SER A 532 9.14 19.34 -3.77
N LEU A 533 8.43 18.65 -4.68
CA LEU A 533 7.97 19.22 -5.94
C LEU A 533 6.68 20.04 -5.80
N THR A 534 5.82 19.73 -4.81
CA THR A 534 4.58 20.47 -4.56
C THR A 534 4.72 21.58 -3.52
N ALA A 535 5.74 21.52 -2.67
CA ALA A 535 6.07 22.60 -1.74
C ALA A 535 6.36 23.92 -2.46
N VAL A 536 7.06 23.86 -3.61
CA VAL A 536 7.41 25.02 -4.44
C VAL A 536 6.18 25.71 -5.04
N THR A 537 5.02 25.05 -5.09
CA THR A 537 3.77 25.66 -5.58
C THR A 537 2.92 26.29 -4.47
N ASN A 538 3.27 26.09 -3.19
CA ASN A 538 2.47 26.53 -2.04
C ASN A 538 3.17 27.64 -1.23
N ASP A 539 3.75 28.64 -1.90
CA ASP A 539 4.28 29.87 -1.27
C ASP A 539 3.21 30.69 -0.51
N ALA A 540 1.95 30.26 -0.52
CA ALA A 540 0.83 31.00 0.06
C ALA A 540 0.45 30.63 1.51
N THR A 541 0.93 29.54 2.12
CA THR A 541 0.28 29.09 3.39
C THR A 541 1.14 28.56 4.53
N CYS A 542 2.46 28.35 4.43
CA CYS A 542 3.24 27.89 5.59
C CYS A 542 4.65 28.49 5.61
N GLY A 543 4.90 29.47 6.47
CA GLY A 543 6.21 30.07 6.74
C GLY A 543 7.22 29.15 7.46
N ALA A 544 7.14 27.83 7.26
CA ALA A 544 8.14 26.89 7.73
C ALA A 544 9.18 26.67 6.64
N GLN A 545 10.47 26.87 6.95
CA GLN A 545 11.58 26.53 6.07
C GLN A 545 11.37 25.13 5.49
N THR A 546 11.09 25.07 4.19
CA THR A 546 10.70 23.85 3.52
C THR A 546 11.89 22.91 3.45
N PRO A 547 11.75 21.61 3.80
CA PRO A 547 12.84 20.64 3.76
C PRO A 547 13.20 20.21 2.31
N GLY A 548 13.12 21.13 1.35
CA GLY A 548 13.48 20.92 -0.06
C GLY A 548 14.98 20.61 -0.26
N TYR A 549 15.82 20.93 0.73
CA TYR A 549 17.26 20.68 0.72
C TYR A 549 17.67 19.22 1.00
N THR A 550 16.73 18.31 1.23
CA THR A 550 17.07 16.93 1.66
C THR A 550 17.04 15.86 0.55
N VAL A 551 16.46 16.16 -0.61
CA VAL A 551 16.29 15.17 -1.70
C VAL A 551 17.09 15.52 -2.95
N PHE A 552 17.05 16.79 -3.35
CA PHE A 552 17.69 17.27 -4.57
C PHE A 552 18.95 18.08 -4.24
N PRO A 553 19.91 18.19 -5.17
CA PRO A 553 21.14 18.95 -4.96
C PRO A 553 20.85 20.40 -4.51
N SER A 554 21.66 20.90 -3.59
CA SER A 554 21.62 22.30 -3.18
C SER A 554 21.96 23.24 -4.35
N GLY A 555 21.41 24.45 -4.33
CA GLY A 555 21.64 25.46 -5.39
C GLY A 555 20.68 25.40 -6.58
N TYR A 556 19.81 24.39 -6.65
CA TYR A 556 18.75 24.29 -7.67
C TYR A 556 17.39 24.10 -7.00
N SER A 557 16.33 24.65 -7.61
CA SER A 557 14.97 24.29 -7.18
C SER A 557 14.69 22.81 -7.49
N PRO A 558 13.83 22.13 -6.73
CA PRO A 558 13.42 20.76 -7.02
C PRO A 558 12.97 20.54 -8.46
N ALA A 559 12.18 21.47 -9.02
CA ALA A 559 11.71 21.39 -10.42
C ALA A 559 12.86 21.54 -11.43
N LYS A 560 13.76 22.50 -11.22
CA LYS A 560 14.94 22.70 -12.09
C LYS A 560 15.91 21.52 -12.02
N SER A 561 16.01 20.87 -10.86
CA SER A 561 16.89 19.71 -10.66
C SER A 561 16.49 18.49 -11.51
N VAL A 562 15.19 18.33 -11.79
CA VAL A 562 14.64 17.16 -12.51
C VAL A 562 14.28 17.46 -13.97
N GLN A 563 14.41 18.71 -14.41
CA GLN A 563 14.10 19.11 -15.77
C GLN A 563 15.01 18.37 -16.77
N GLY A 564 14.40 17.63 -17.70
CA GLY A 564 15.13 16.80 -18.66
C GLY A 564 15.76 15.53 -18.08
N ALA A 565 15.67 15.28 -16.77
CA ALA A 565 16.15 14.06 -16.13
C ALA A 565 15.25 12.87 -16.48
N VAL A 566 15.82 11.66 -16.45
CA VAL A 566 15.02 10.42 -16.49
C VAL A 566 14.46 10.16 -15.10
N ALA A 567 13.16 9.87 -14.99
CA ALA A 567 12.53 9.49 -13.74
C ALA A 567 12.03 8.04 -13.82
N LEU A 568 12.59 7.13 -13.02
CA LEU A 568 12.13 5.74 -12.93
C LEU A 568 11.27 5.54 -11.68
N VAL A 569 9.96 5.37 -11.89
CA VAL A 569 8.99 5.19 -10.81
C VAL A 569 8.69 3.70 -10.62
N ILE A 570 9.12 3.16 -9.47
CA ILE A 570 8.97 1.74 -9.13
C ILE A 570 7.70 1.57 -8.29
N SER A 571 6.68 0.93 -8.85
CA SER A 571 5.43 0.62 -8.15
C SER A 571 4.76 -0.61 -8.75
N HIS A 572 4.86 -1.77 -8.09
CA HIS A 572 4.22 -3.00 -8.56
C HIS A 572 2.72 -2.80 -8.88
N SER A 573 1.99 -2.08 -8.02
CA SER A 573 0.56 -1.84 -8.24
C SER A 573 0.29 -0.87 -9.40
N GLY A 574 1.22 0.04 -9.68
CA GLY A 574 1.01 1.18 -10.58
C GLY A 574 -0.11 2.12 -10.13
N GLN A 575 -0.56 2.02 -8.87
CA GLN A 575 -1.65 2.82 -8.29
C GLN A 575 -1.33 3.38 -6.90
N THR A 576 -0.13 3.11 -6.37
CA THR A 576 0.35 3.63 -5.09
C THR A 576 0.25 5.15 -5.07
N PHE A 577 -0.59 5.73 -4.20
CA PHE A 577 -0.89 7.16 -4.17
C PHE A 577 0.37 8.04 -4.18
N PRO A 578 1.35 7.87 -3.27
CA PRO A 578 2.59 8.64 -3.34
C PRO A 578 3.32 8.50 -4.68
N SER A 579 3.50 7.27 -5.18
CA SER A 579 4.21 7.01 -6.45
C SER A 579 3.49 7.61 -7.65
N LEU A 580 2.16 7.47 -7.73
CA LEU A 580 1.35 8.01 -8.81
C LEU A 580 1.40 9.55 -8.82
N ASN A 581 1.22 10.19 -7.67
CA ASN A 581 1.25 11.65 -7.60
C ASN A 581 2.67 12.21 -7.77
N ALA A 582 3.69 11.54 -7.23
CA ALA A 582 5.08 11.91 -7.51
C ALA A 582 5.38 11.81 -9.02
N SER A 583 4.89 10.77 -9.70
CA SER A 583 5.07 10.62 -11.15
C SER A 583 4.38 11.72 -11.96
N ARG A 584 3.19 12.18 -11.54
CA ARG A 584 2.52 13.36 -12.12
C ARG A 584 3.32 14.64 -11.90
N ALA A 585 3.83 14.84 -10.67
CA ALA A 585 4.63 16.01 -10.33
C ALA A 585 5.96 16.04 -11.11
N LEU A 586 6.62 14.89 -11.28
CA LEU A 586 7.84 14.74 -12.08
C LEU A 586 7.59 15.02 -13.57
N LYS A 587 6.50 14.47 -14.13
CA LYS A 587 6.09 14.77 -15.52
C LYS A 587 5.83 16.27 -15.70
N LYS A 588 5.12 16.90 -14.76
CA LYS A 588 4.86 18.35 -14.76
C LYS A 588 6.14 19.19 -14.64
N ALA A 589 7.13 18.72 -13.89
CA ALA A 589 8.43 19.36 -13.74
C ALA A 589 9.38 19.15 -14.94
N GLY A 590 8.94 18.45 -15.99
CA GLY A 590 9.71 18.26 -17.22
C GLY A 590 10.63 17.04 -17.23
N ALA A 591 10.44 16.07 -16.32
CA ALA A 591 11.18 14.80 -16.33
C ALA A 591 10.62 13.80 -17.37
N HIS A 592 11.51 12.98 -17.95
CA HIS A 592 11.13 11.84 -18.78
C HIS A 592 10.75 10.64 -17.90
N VAL A 593 9.46 10.48 -17.63
CA VAL A 593 8.96 9.45 -16.72
C VAL A 593 8.88 8.08 -17.39
N PHE A 594 9.54 7.10 -16.77
CA PHE A 594 9.41 5.66 -16.97
C PHE A 594 8.83 5.04 -15.69
N ALA A 595 8.14 3.91 -15.80
CA ALA A 595 7.61 3.20 -14.65
C ALA A 595 7.85 1.69 -14.70
N VAL A 596 7.88 1.08 -13.51
CA VAL A 596 7.88 -0.38 -13.32
C VAL A 596 6.58 -0.77 -12.63
N ALA A 597 5.83 -1.71 -13.21
CA ALA A 597 4.59 -2.24 -12.64
C ALA A 597 4.44 -3.76 -12.84
N GLY A 598 3.44 -4.36 -12.17
CA GLY A 598 3.13 -5.79 -12.26
C GLY A 598 2.47 -6.22 -13.57
N SER A 599 1.90 -5.27 -14.30
CA SER A 599 1.23 -5.46 -15.59
C SER A 599 1.20 -4.16 -16.38
N GLN A 600 0.94 -4.24 -17.68
CA GLN A 600 0.72 -3.06 -18.53
C GLN A 600 -0.56 -2.28 -18.14
N ASP A 601 -1.58 -2.99 -17.65
CA ASP A 601 -2.88 -2.41 -17.27
C ASP A 601 -2.89 -1.76 -15.87
N THR A 602 -2.31 -0.56 -15.76
CA THR A 602 -2.23 0.17 -14.48
C THR A 602 -2.63 1.65 -14.60
N VAL A 603 -2.89 2.29 -13.46
CA VAL A 603 -3.28 3.71 -13.44
C VAL A 603 -2.13 4.60 -13.89
N ILE A 604 -0.90 4.33 -13.47
CA ILE A 604 0.28 5.08 -13.92
C ILE A 604 0.47 4.98 -15.45
N ALA A 605 0.16 3.83 -16.05
CA ALA A 605 0.22 3.62 -17.50
C ALA A 605 -0.68 4.62 -18.26
N SER A 606 -1.97 4.67 -17.93
CA SER A 606 -2.89 5.57 -18.65
C SER A 606 -2.84 7.02 -18.18
N ALA A 607 -2.65 7.27 -16.88
CA ALA A 607 -2.76 8.63 -16.33
C ALA A 607 -1.45 9.44 -16.44
N VAL A 608 -0.31 8.79 -16.66
CA VAL A 608 1.01 9.44 -16.66
C VAL A 608 1.82 9.11 -17.90
N LEU A 609 1.77 7.87 -18.37
CA LEU A 609 2.51 7.43 -19.57
C LEU A 609 1.67 7.47 -20.85
N ASP A 610 0.44 7.96 -20.77
CA ASP A 610 -0.48 8.14 -21.90
C ASP A 610 -0.76 6.85 -22.69
N GLN A 611 -0.68 5.68 -22.02
CA GLN A 611 -0.98 4.38 -22.63
C GLN A 611 -2.46 4.26 -23.00
N SER A 612 -2.73 4.00 -24.28
CA SER A 612 -4.06 3.60 -24.77
C SER A 612 -4.28 2.10 -24.59
N PHE A 613 -5.53 1.70 -24.29
CA PHE A 613 -5.93 0.31 -24.15
C PHE A 613 -6.87 -0.16 -25.28
N ALA A 614 -7.01 0.62 -26.36
CA ALA A 614 -7.71 0.19 -27.55
C ALA A 614 -7.04 -1.08 -28.14
N VAL A 615 -7.84 -1.94 -28.77
CA VAL A 615 -7.31 -3.17 -29.39
C VAL A 615 -6.30 -2.80 -30.46
N GLY A 616 -5.08 -3.35 -30.34
CA GLY A 616 -3.98 -3.07 -31.27
C GLY A 616 -3.26 -1.73 -31.04
N ALA A 617 -3.56 -1.01 -29.97
CA ALA A 617 -2.82 0.21 -29.63
C ALA A 617 -1.32 -0.08 -29.41
N PRO A 618 -0.42 0.83 -29.82
CA PRO A 618 1.00 0.66 -29.58
C PRO A 618 1.32 0.78 -28.07
N HIS A 619 2.42 0.15 -27.67
CA HIS A 619 2.98 0.35 -26.34
C HIS A 619 3.58 1.76 -26.21
N SER A 620 3.46 2.35 -25.03
CA SER A 620 4.05 3.66 -24.69
C SER A 620 5.58 3.65 -24.68
N ASN A 621 6.20 2.46 -24.68
CA ASN A 621 7.64 2.25 -24.56
C ASN A 621 8.27 2.95 -23.34
N ARG A 622 7.48 3.15 -22.29
CA ARG A 622 7.87 3.78 -21.01
C ARG A 622 7.47 2.98 -19.78
N LEU A 623 6.84 1.82 -19.97
CA LEU A 623 6.34 0.97 -18.89
C LEU A 623 7.00 -0.41 -18.95
N PHE A 624 7.81 -0.71 -17.95
CA PHE A 624 8.30 -2.06 -17.70
C PHE A 624 7.26 -2.86 -16.92
N SER A 625 7.01 -4.08 -17.36
CA SER A 625 6.11 -5.04 -16.70
C SER A 625 6.90 -6.20 -16.12
N THR A 626 6.62 -6.57 -14.87
CA THR A 626 7.14 -7.83 -14.30
C THR A 626 6.33 -9.06 -14.71
N ASP A 627 5.21 -8.88 -15.41
CA ASP A 627 4.26 -9.95 -15.79
C ASP A 627 3.85 -10.86 -14.61
N ALA A 628 3.96 -10.32 -13.39
CA ALA A 628 3.47 -10.94 -12.18
C ALA A 628 1.95 -10.80 -12.08
N GLY A 629 1.35 -9.84 -12.80
CA GLY A 629 -0.07 -9.53 -12.74
C GLY A 629 -0.48 -9.04 -11.35
N ILE A 630 -1.77 -9.18 -11.03
CA ILE A 630 -2.24 -8.86 -9.69
C ILE A 630 -1.94 -10.00 -8.74
N ARG A 631 -1.32 -9.64 -7.61
CA ARG A 631 -1.08 -10.53 -6.49
C ARG A 631 -2.02 -10.19 -5.35
N LEU A 632 -2.50 -11.17 -4.60
CA LEU A 632 -3.48 -10.91 -3.53
C LEU A 632 -2.83 -10.80 -2.15
N ALA A 633 -1.66 -11.41 -1.96
CA ALA A 633 -0.94 -11.36 -0.71
C ALA A 633 -0.50 -9.92 -0.37
N GLU A 634 -0.91 -9.41 0.79
CA GLU A 634 -0.34 -8.20 1.39
C GLU A 634 1.16 -8.34 1.71
N PRO A 635 1.64 -9.45 2.31
CA PRO A 635 3.07 -9.69 2.49
C PRO A 635 3.74 -9.92 1.12
N ALA A 636 4.34 -8.86 0.58
CA ALA A 636 4.96 -8.85 -0.74
C ALA A 636 6.20 -9.75 -0.82
N SER A 637 6.07 -10.90 -1.47
CA SER A 637 7.17 -11.83 -1.79
C SER A 637 7.49 -11.80 -3.29
N LEU A 638 6.70 -12.50 -4.11
CA LEU A 638 6.86 -12.63 -5.56
C LEU A 638 7.04 -11.27 -6.26
N THR A 639 6.20 -10.30 -5.90
CA THR A 639 6.24 -8.96 -6.51
C THR A 639 7.57 -8.26 -6.29
N THR A 640 8.18 -8.47 -5.13
CA THR A 640 9.45 -7.86 -4.74
C THR A 640 10.60 -8.48 -5.51
N VAL A 641 10.67 -9.81 -5.58
CA VAL A 641 11.72 -10.53 -6.35
C VAL A 641 11.57 -10.34 -7.85
N ALA A 642 10.34 -10.19 -8.37
CA ALA A 642 10.11 -9.92 -9.78
C ALA A 642 10.58 -8.51 -10.18
N ILE A 643 10.36 -7.50 -9.31
CA ILE A 643 10.96 -6.16 -9.50
C ILE A 643 12.48 -6.24 -9.41
N HIS A 644 13.01 -7.05 -8.48
CA HIS A 644 14.45 -7.26 -8.37
C HIS A 644 15.02 -7.80 -9.69
N VAL A 645 14.50 -8.92 -10.22
CA VAL A 645 14.99 -9.47 -11.50
C VAL A 645 14.82 -8.49 -12.66
N LEU A 646 13.67 -7.82 -12.75
CA LEU A 646 13.43 -6.83 -13.81
C LEU A 646 14.47 -5.71 -13.80
N LEU A 647 14.82 -5.17 -12.64
CA LEU A 647 15.84 -4.14 -12.53
C LEU A 647 17.25 -4.68 -12.85
N THR A 648 17.51 -5.96 -12.56
CA THR A 648 18.76 -6.62 -12.99
C THR A 648 18.84 -6.68 -14.52
N GLU A 649 17.75 -7.07 -15.17
CA GLU A 649 17.65 -7.10 -16.65
C GLU A 649 17.78 -5.71 -17.27
N ILE A 650 17.20 -4.67 -16.65
CA ILE A 650 17.39 -3.28 -17.09
C ILE A 650 18.86 -2.88 -17.00
N LEU A 651 19.55 -3.23 -15.90
CA LEU A 651 20.99 -2.93 -15.75
C LEU A 651 21.81 -3.58 -16.88
N TYR A 652 21.53 -4.85 -17.20
CA TYR A 652 22.19 -5.52 -18.32
C TYR A 652 21.91 -4.82 -19.65
N ALA A 653 20.65 -4.51 -19.94
CA ALA A 653 20.26 -3.87 -21.18
C ALA A 653 20.97 -2.52 -21.37
N LEU A 654 21.07 -1.70 -20.31
CA LEU A 654 21.80 -0.43 -20.33
C LEU A 654 23.31 -0.64 -20.60
N ALA A 655 23.93 -1.60 -19.93
CA ALA A 655 25.36 -1.86 -20.07
C ALA A 655 25.72 -2.44 -21.44
N VAL A 656 24.89 -3.34 -21.98
CA VAL A 656 25.05 -3.91 -23.32
C VAL A 656 24.88 -2.85 -24.40
N ASP A 657 23.85 -2.01 -24.31
CA ASP A 657 23.61 -0.92 -25.28
C ASP A 657 24.78 0.08 -25.30
N LEU A 658 25.26 0.51 -24.13
CA LEU A 658 26.44 1.39 -24.06
C LEU A 658 27.72 0.72 -24.59
N SER A 659 27.94 -0.55 -24.25
CA SER A 659 29.09 -1.31 -24.77
C SER A 659 29.05 -1.40 -26.30
N ALA A 660 27.86 -1.61 -26.88
CA ALA A 660 27.66 -1.63 -28.33
C ALA A 660 27.91 -0.27 -28.99
N ARG A 661 27.67 0.84 -28.28
CA ARG A 661 27.98 2.21 -28.73
C ARG A 661 29.46 2.59 -28.57
N GLY A 662 30.30 1.70 -28.06
CA GLY A 662 31.72 1.94 -27.86
C GLY A 662 32.05 2.80 -26.63
N ALA A 663 31.22 2.73 -25.59
CA ALA A 663 31.42 3.48 -24.34
C ALA A 663 32.81 3.25 -23.72
N THR A 664 33.35 4.30 -23.12
CA THR A 664 34.61 4.28 -22.37
C THR A 664 34.42 3.64 -20.99
N ILE A 665 35.52 3.18 -20.36
CA ILE A 665 35.48 2.61 -18.98
C ILE A 665 34.93 3.64 -17.97
N ASP A 666 35.20 4.92 -18.19
CA ASP A 666 34.69 5.99 -17.34
C ASP A 666 33.17 6.19 -17.49
N GLU A 667 32.57 5.71 -18.59
CA GLU A 667 31.12 5.75 -18.82
C GLU A 667 30.44 4.46 -18.35
N CYS A 668 31.06 3.31 -18.61
CA CYS A 668 30.62 1.99 -18.15
C CYS A 668 31.84 1.17 -17.73
N VAL A 669 31.93 0.83 -16.45
CA VAL A 669 33.05 0.05 -15.91
C VAL A 669 33.02 -1.40 -16.41
N LEU A 670 31.84 -1.90 -16.75
CA LEU A 670 31.62 -3.30 -17.16
C LEU A 670 32.07 -3.54 -18.60
N ILE A 671 32.88 -4.56 -18.81
CA ILE A 671 33.30 -5.00 -20.14
C ILE A 671 32.46 -6.18 -20.65
N SER A 672 32.57 -6.50 -21.94
CA SER A 672 31.71 -7.52 -22.56
C SER A 672 31.89 -8.93 -21.96
N THR A 673 33.05 -9.24 -21.38
CA THR A 673 33.27 -10.50 -20.64
C THR A 673 32.55 -10.48 -19.30
N ASP A 674 32.67 -9.38 -18.55
CA ASP A 674 31.97 -9.18 -17.27
C ASP A 674 30.46 -9.33 -17.42
N LEU A 675 29.90 -8.74 -18.48
CA LEU A 675 28.48 -8.83 -18.79
C LEU A 675 28.05 -10.27 -19.11
N ARG A 676 28.92 -11.06 -19.75
CA ARG A 676 28.66 -12.48 -20.04
C ARG A 676 28.67 -13.30 -18.76
N ASP A 677 29.66 -13.09 -17.88
CA ASP A 677 29.80 -13.85 -16.64
C ASP A 677 28.63 -13.55 -15.69
N LEU A 678 28.30 -12.27 -15.52
CA LEU A 678 27.14 -11.82 -14.77
C LEU A 678 25.83 -12.38 -15.35
N ARG A 679 25.69 -12.40 -16.69
CA ARG A 679 24.54 -13.01 -17.38
C ARG A 679 24.43 -14.51 -17.06
N THR A 680 25.54 -15.25 -17.15
CA THR A 680 25.58 -16.68 -16.82
C THR A 680 25.15 -16.93 -15.38
N LEU A 681 25.67 -16.15 -14.43
CA LEU A 681 25.29 -16.24 -13.01
C LEU A 681 23.81 -15.95 -12.79
N HIS A 682 23.29 -14.92 -13.46
CA HIS A 682 21.88 -14.56 -13.38
C HIS A 682 20.99 -15.66 -13.95
N ASP A 683 21.33 -16.17 -15.13
CA ASP A 683 20.54 -17.20 -15.82
C ASP A 683 20.54 -18.51 -15.02
N GLU A 684 21.69 -18.92 -14.48
CA GLU A 684 21.83 -20.07 -13.58
C GLU A 684 20.97 -19.92 -12.32
N SER A 685 20.95 -18.72 -11.74
CA SER A 685 20.09 -18.43 -10.59
C SER A 685 18.61 -18.59 -10.94
N ILE A 686 18.15 -18.08 -12.08
CA ILE A 686 16.75 -18.15 -12.49
C ILE A 686 16.32 -19.57 -12.89
N ASP A 687 17.19 -20.31 -13.59
CA ASP A 687 16.85 -21.63 -14.14
C ASP A 687 17.02 -22.77 -13.13
N ASN A 688 17.94 -22.64 -12.16
CA ASN A 688 18.27 -23.73 -11.23
C ASN A 688 18.10 -23.34 -9.76
N ASN A 689 18.71 -22.24 -9.30
CA ASN A 689 18.74 -21.91 -7.87
C ASN A 689 17.38 -21.45 -7.34
N VAL A 690 16.67 -20.58 -8.07
CA VAL A 690 15.34 -20.09 -7.71
C VAL A 690 14.32 -21.24 -7.65
N PRO A 691 14.24 -22.15 -8.64
CA PRO A 691 13.46 -23.38 -8.51
C PRO A 691 13.85 -24.22 -7.31
N ALA A 692 15.14 -24.36 -6.97
CA ALA A 692 15.57 -25.10 -5.78
C ALA A 692 15.22 -24.41 -4.45
N LEU A 693 14.97 -23.10 -4.47
CA LEU A 693 14.48 -22.34 -3.32
C LEU A 693 12.97 -22.29 -3.25
N CYS A 694 12.27 -22.54 -4.36
CA CYS A 694 10.82 -22.63 -4.42
C CYS A 694 10.37 -24.08 -4.39
N ARG A 695 9.11 -24.35 -4.04
CA ARG A 695 8.60 -25.72 -4.09
C ARG A 695 8.61 -26.23 -5.55
N PRO A 696 9.01 -27.48 -5.84
CA PRO A 696 8.80 -28.06 -7.16
C PRO A 696 7.30 -28.15 -7.47
N THR A 697 6.90 -27.70 -8.66
CA THR A 697 5.51 -27.77 -9.14
C THR A 697 5.09 -29.22 -9.35
N PRO A 698 3.87 -29.64 -8.93
CA PRO A 698 3.36 -31.00 -9.16
C PRO A 698 3.22 -31.37 -10.65
N SER A 699 3.31 -30.41 -11.56
CA SER A 699 3.17 -30.62 -13.01
C SER A 699 4.43 -31.08 -13.72
N GLU A 700 5.58 -31.16 -13.03
CA GLU A 700 6.86 -31.53 -13.65
C GLU A 700 7.44 -32.87 -13.14
N GLN A 701 6.79 -33.53 -12.19
CA GLN A 701 7.12 -34.91 -11.78
C GLN A 701 5.84 -35.69 -11.45
N ASN A 702 5.62 -36.80 -12.17
CA ASN A 702 4.62 -37.81 -11.86
C ASN A 702 4.73 -38.21 -10.38
N TYR A 703 3.72 -37.86 -9.59
CA TYR A 703 3.70 -38.10 -8.15
C TYR A 703 3.27 -39.54 -7.78
N ASP A 704 3.09 -40.41 -8.79
CA ASP A 704 2.69 -41.81 -8.60
C ASP A 704 3.87 -42.79 -8.53
N ASP A 705 5.12 -42.37 -8.81
CA ASP A 705 6.29 -43.28 -8.83
C ASP A 705 7.17 -43.22 -7.56
N ILE A 706 6.76 -42.53 -6.48
CA ILE A 706 7.50 -42.55 -5.21
C ILE A 706 6.69 -43.28 -4.14
N GLU A 707 6.67 -44.62 -4.24
CA GLU A 707 6.04 -45.52 -3.28
C GLU A 707 6.84 -45.73 -1.97
N ASP A 708 7.99 -45.07 -1.76
CA ASP A 708 8.70 -45.22 -0.48
C ASP A 708 9.43 -43.95 0.01
N PRO A 709 8.89 -43.25 1.03
CA PRO A 709 9.58 -42.16 1.74
C PRO A 709 10.85 -42.61 2.48
N ARG A 710 11.16 -43.91 2.52
CA ARG A 710 12.33 -44.49 3.21
C ARG A 710 13.50 -44.78 2.28
N SER A 711 13.35 -44.60 0.97
CA SER A 711 14.42 -44.80 -0.02
C SER A 711 15.49 -43.69 -0.02
N LEU A 712 15.26 -42.55 0.64
CA LEU A 712 16.23 -41.43 0.82
C LEU A 712 17.25 -41.68 1.95
N ARG A 713 17.69 -42.93 2.17
CA ARG A 713 18.72 -43.28 3.18
C ARG A 713 20.10 -43.58 2.61
N GLY A 714 20.39 -43.13 1.39
CA GLY A 714 21.75 -43.09 0.85
C GLY A 714 22.28 -41.66 0.76
N GLY A 715 23.06 -41.19 1.75
CA GLY A 715 24.09 -40.14 1.63
C GLY A 715 23.77 -38.75 1.02
N ASP A 716 22.55 -38.46 0.58
CA ASP A 716 22.24 -37.30 -0.27
C ASP A 716 21.78 -36.06 0.50
N ARG A 717 22.31 -34.90 0.09
CA ARG A 717 22.13 -33.59 0.75
C ARG A 717 20.67 -33.14 0.69
N THR A 718 20.15 -32.60 1.78
CA THR A 718 18.79 -32.06 1.86
C THR A 718 18.64 -30.81 1.00
N HIS A 719 17.55 -30.73 0.23
CA HIS A 719 17.24 -29.62 -0.67
C HIS A 719 17.06 -28.29 0.12
N PRO A 720 17.59 -27.13 -0.33
CA PRO A 720 17.55 -25.87 0.43
C PRO A 720 16.14 -25.43 0.84
N TYR A 721 15.13 -25.65 -0.01
CA TYR A 721 13.73 -25.41 0.35
C TYR A 721 13.27 -26.24 1.56
N ASP A 722 13.61 -27.54 1.61
CA ASP A 722 13.20 -28.41 2.71
C ASP A 722 13.90 -28.03 4.01
N GLU A 723 15.17 -27.63 3.92
CA GLU A 723 15.92 -27.09 5.05
C GLU A 723 15.29 -25.81 5.58
N ALA A 724 14.97 -24.85 4.70
CA ALA A 724 14.28 -23.61 5.06
C ALA A 724 12.91 -23.87 5.71
N VAL A 725 12.12 -24.79 5.16
CA VAL A 725 10.82 -25.17 5.73
C VAL A 725 10.99 -25.88 7.07
N SER A 726 11.97 -26.77 7.21
CA SER A 726 12.21 -27.51 8.45
C SER A 726 12.63 -26.59 9.59
N LEU A 727 13.57 -25.67 9.34
CA LEU A 727 14.01 -24.67 10.30
C LEU A 727 12.89 -23.67 10.61
N GLY A 728 12.13 -23.23 9.59
CA GLY A 728 10.98 -22.37 9.79
C GLY A 728 9.91 -23.03 10.66
N ARG A 729 9.63 -24.33 10.49
CA ARG A 729 8.73 -25.10 11.36
C ARG A 729 9.26 -25.21 12.79
N ARG A 730 10.57 -25.40 12.95
CA ARG A 730 11.24 -25.40 14.26
C ARG A 730 10.97 -24.08 14.97
N TRP A 731 11.27 -22.95 14.33
CA TRP A 731 10.99 -21.60 14.85
C TRP A 731 9.49 -21.35 15.10
N GLY A 732 8.62 -21.82 14.22
CA GLY A 732 7.17 -21.75 14.42
C GLY A 732 6.71 -22.45 15.70
N ASN A 733 7.40 -23.52 16.11
CA ASN A 733 7.12 -24.14 17.39
C ASN A 733 7.62 -23.32 18.60
N HIS A 734 8.66 -22.50 18.46
CA HIS A 734 9.05 -21.55 19.52
C HIS A 734 8.01 -20.44 19.68
N VAL A 735 7.39 -20.02 18.58
CA VAL A 735 6.35 -18.99 18.55
C VAL A 735 5.04 -19.48 19.18
N ILE A 736 4.65 -20.73 18.94
CA ILE A 736 3.40 -21.28 19.47
C ILE A 736 3.48 -21.76 20.93
N GLU A 737 4.70 -21.91 21.46
CA GLU A 737 4.93 -22.43 22.82
C GLU A 737 4.06 -21.75 23.89
N PRO A 738 3.97 -20.39 23.98
CA PRO A 738 3.16 -19.76 25.02
C PRO A 738 1.69 -20.16 24.93
N PHE A 739 1.15 -20.26 23.72
CA PHE A 739 -0.23 -20.67 23.51
C PHE A 739 -0.47 -22.14 23.89
N VAL A 740 0.41 -23.06 23.48
CA VAL A 740 0.28 -24.49 23.85
C VAL A 740 0.36 -24.65 25.36
N THR A 741 1.26 -23.94 26.02
CA THR A 741 1.42 -24.00 27.49
C THR A 741 0.19 -23.45 28.21
N PHE A 742 -0.43 -22.40 27.67
CA PHE A 742 -1.69 -21.86 28.17
C PHE A 742 -2.83 -22.88 28.03
N LEU A 743 -2.99 -23.53 26.87
CA LEU A 743 -4.01 -24.56 26.68
C LEU A 743 -3.82 -25.76 27.61
N LEU A 744 -2.58 -26.22 27.78
CA LEU A 744 -2.28 -27.31 28.71
C LEU A 744 -2.62 -26.92 30.15
N ALA A 745 -2.36 -25.66 30.55
CA ALA A 745 -2.73 -25.17 31.87
C ALA A 745 -4.24 -25.09 32.07
N VAL A 746 -5.00 -24.60 31.08
CA VAL A 746 -6.47 -24.58 31.12
C VAL A 746 -7.01 -26.01 31.20
N ALA A 747 -6.51 -26.93 30.37
CA ALA A 747 -6.93 -28.33 30.39
C ALA A 747 -6.62 -29.01 31.73
N TYR A 748 -5.44 -28.74 32.30
CA TYR A 748 -5.06 -29.23 33.62
C TYR A 748 -6.04 -28.74 34.69
N VAL A 749 -6.29 -27.44 34.76
CA VAL A 749 -7.22 -26.83 35.73
C VAL A 749 -8.63 -27.40 35.59
N LEU A 750 -9.18 -27.45 34.37
CA LEU A 750 -10.51 -28.00 34.13
C LEU A 750 -10.60 -29.46 34.57
N ALA A 751 -9.62 -30.30 34.19
CA ALA A 751 -9.64 -31.72 34.54
C ALA A 751 -9.57 -31.94 36.06
N THR A 752 -8.64 -31.28 36.76
CA THR A 752 -8.42 -31.53 38.19
C THR A 752 -9.47 -30.88 39.08
N VAL A 753 -10.02 -29.72 38.69
CA VAL A 753 -11.11 -29.06 39.40
C VAL A 753 -12.42 -29.83 39.23
N THR A 754 -12.78 -30.22 37.99
CA THR A 754 -13.99 -31.01 37.75
C THR A 754 -13.92 -32.39 38.41
N ALA A 755 -12.75 -33.02 38.44
CA ALA A 755 -12.56 -34.30 39.13
C ALA A 755 -12.45 -34.17 40.67
N GLY A 756 -12.43 -32.96 41.24
CA GLY A 756 -12.26 -32.72 42.68
C GLY A 756 -10.95 -33.28 43.27
N THR A 757 -9.99 -33.60 42.41
CA THR A 757 -8.77 -34.34 42.76
C THR A 757 -7.55 -33.67 42.13
N PRO A 758 -6.89 -32.75 42.86
CA PRO A 758 -5.60 -32.18 42.45
C PRO A 758 -4.56 -33.28 42.22
N ALA A 759 -3.63 -33.08 41.28
CA ALA A 759 -2.76 -34.15 40.80
C ALA A 759 -1.82 -34.72 41.88
N LEU A 760 -1.14 -33.88 42.67
CA LEU A 760 -0.28 -34.39 43.76
C LEU A 760 -1.13 -35.05 44.84
N GLY A 761 -2.25 -34.44 45.22
CA GLY A 761 -3.22 -35.03 46.14
C GLY A 761 -3.78 -36.37 45.67
N ALA A 762 -3.97 -36.58 44.37
CA ALA A 762 -4.43 -37.83 43.78
C ALA A 762 -3.32 -38.89 43.79
N ILE A 763 -2.10 -38.52 43.38
CA ILE A 763 -0.93 -39.41 43.39
C ILE A 763 -0.63 -39.89 44.82
N ILE A 764 -0.61 -38.97 45.80
CA ILE A 764 -0.28 -39.33 47.18
C ILE A 764 -1.42 -40.14 47.82
N ARG A 765 -2.70 -39.88 47.47
CA ARG A 765 -3.82 -40.76 47.88
C ARG A 765 -3.69 -42.17 47.30
N ALA A 766 -3.23 -42.29 46.05
CA ALA A 766 -3.04 -43.59 45.41
C ALA A 766 -1.84 -44.37 45.98
N VAL A 767 -0.77 -43.68 46.40
CA VAL A 767 0.49 -44.32 46.87
C VAL A 767 0.56 -44.47 48.40
N ALA A 768 -0.04 -43.57 49.17
CA ALA A 768 0.13 -43.47 50.63
C ALA A 768 -1.20 -43.19 51.36
N HIS A 769 -2.17 -44.10 51.19
CA HIS A 769 -3.57 -43.97 51.60
C HIS A 769 -3.82 -43.68 53.11
N LYS A 770 -2.83 -43.88 54.00
CA LYS A 770 -2.94 -43.71 55.46
C LYS A 770 -2.25 -42.44 56.03
N ASP A 771 -1.41 -41.76 55.25
CA ASP A 771 -0.62 -40.61 55.75
C ASP A 771 -1.24 -39.24 55.45
N LEU A 772 -2.24 -39.18 54.55
CA LEU A 772 -2.96 -37.95 54.20
C LEU A 772 -3.90 -37.45 55.31
N ASP A 773 -4.26 -38.28 56.28
CA ASP A 773 -5.14 -37.90 57.39
C ASP A 773 -4.44 -37.00 58.42
N ARG A 774 -3.10 -36.88 58.33
CA ARG A 774 -2.34 -35.94 59.16
C ARG A 774 -2.52 -34.51 58.64
N PRO A 775 -3.01 -33.56 59.46
CA PRO A 775 -3.30 -32.19 59.02
C PRO A 775 -2.11 -31.51 58.34
N ARG A 776 -0.90 -31.66 58.88
CA ARG A 776 0.33 -31.06 58.33
C ARG A 776 0.66 -31.58 56.93
N VAL A 777 0.51 -32.89 56.70
CA VAL A 777 0.78 -33.51 55.38
C VAL A 777 -0.26 -33.02 54.39
N ARG A 778 -1.54 -33.02 54.77
CA ARG A 778 -2.62 -32.48 53.94
C ARG A 778 -2.40 -31.02 53.54
N TYR A 779 -2.04 -30.13 54.47
CA TYR A 779 -1.77 -28.73 54.15
C TYR A 779 -0.55 -28.56 53.25
N THR A 780 0.51 -29.36 53.47
CA THR A 780 1.71 -29.33 52.63
C THR A 780 1.40 -29.78 51.21
N VAL A 781 0.66 -30.88 51.04
CA VAL A 781 0.26 -31.38 49.71
C VAL A 781 -0.66 -30.38 49.01
N ALA A 782 -1.64 -29.81 49.72
CA ALA A 782 -2.51 -28.78 49.17
C ALA A 782 -1.73 -27.53 48.75
N PHE A 783 -0.74 -27.11 49.53
CA PHE A 783 0.16 -26.00 49.18
C PHE A 783 1.01 -26.32 47.93
N LEU A 784 1.55 -27.54 47.83
CA LEU A 784 2.31 -27.97 46.64
C LEU A 784 1.42 -28.08 45.40
N ASP A 785 0.19 -28.58 45.53
CA ASP A 785 -0.80 -28.55 44.45
C ASP A 785 -1.12 -27.10 44.04
N ALA A 786 -1.29 -26.19 45.00
CA ALA A 786 -1.49 -24.76 44.72
C ALA A 786 -0.30 -24.14 43.97
N LEU A 787 0.94 -24.47 44.36
CA LEU A 787 2.14 -24.08 43.62
C LEU A 787 2.17 -24.69 42.22
N LEU A 788 1.80 -25.97 42.07
CA LEU A 788 1.71 -26.61 40.76
C LEU A 788 0.67 -25.92 39.88
N TYR A 789 -0.50 -25.54 40.41
CA TYR A 789 -1.49 -24.73 39.69
C TYR A 789 -0.91 -23.38 39.25
N ALA A 790 -0.26 -22.65 40.15
CA ALA A 790 0.30 -21.33 39.87
C ALA A 790 1.41 -21.37 38.82
N PHE A 791 2.25 -22.41 38.84
CA PHE A 791 3.43 -22.53 37.96
C PHE A 791 3.26 -23.57 36.84
N PHE A 792 2.07 -24.13 36.65
CA PHE A 792 1.83 -25.15 35.62
C PHE A 792 2.25 -24.71 34.22
N PRO A 793 1.98 -23.46 33.76
CA PRO A 793 2.44 -23.03 32.44
C PRO A 793 3.97 -23.14 32.27
N VAL A 794 4.73 -22.85 33.33
CA VAL A 794 6.19 -22.98 33.34
C VAL A 794 6.60 -24.45 33.28
N VAL A 795 5.98 -25.32 34.08
CA VAL A 795 6.24 -26.77 34.07
C VAL A 795 5.91 -27.38 32.70
N ALA A 796 4.76 -27.02 32.12
CA ALA A 796 4.34 -27.45 30.80
C ALA A 796 5.31 -26.97 29.71
N ALA A 797 5.78 -25.72 29.79
CA ALA A 797 6.78 -25.19 28.86
C ALA A 797 8.10 -25.96 28.95
N LEU A 798 8.58 -26.25 30.16
CA LEU A 798 9.79 -27.05 30.38
C LEU A 798 9.61 -28.47 29.84
N ALA A 799 8.49 -29.12 30.13
CA ALA A 799 8.18 -30.46 29.61
C ALA A 799 8.16 -30.47 28.07
N LEU A 800 7.46 -29.52 27.45
CA LEU A 800 7.44 -29.36 26.00
C LEU A 800 8.85 -29.20 25.42
N ARG A 801 9.67 -28.35 26.04
CA ARG A 801 11.06 -28.13 25.61
C ARG A 801 11.91 -29.39 25.76
N VAL A 802 11.75 -30.17 26.84
CA VAL A 802 12.41 -31.47 27.01
C VAL A 802 12.03 -32.42 25.87
N PHE A 803 10.72 -32.59 25.60
CA PHE A 803 10.26 -33.48 24.52
C PHE A 803 10.69 -33.02 23.12
N GLN A 804 10.84 -31.71 22.93
CA GLN A 804 11.22 -31.12 21.66
C GLN A 804 12.74 -30.89 21.51
N GLY A 805 13.54 -31.25 22.51
CA GLY A 805 14.99 -31.06 22.50
C GLY A 805 15.43 -29.58 22.46
N ARG A 806 14.70 -28.69 23.13
CA ARG A 806 14.97 -27.24 23.14
C ARG A 806 15.68 -26.76 24.39
N THR A 807 16.27 -25.57 24.32
CA THR A 807 16.87 -24.86 25.45
C THR A 807 15.86 -24.61 26.57
N LEU A 808 16.07 -25.27 27.72
CA LEU A 808 15.12 -25.26 28.84
C LEU A 808 14.93 -23.88 29.46
N LEU A 809 15.98 -23.08 29.59
CA LEU A 809 15.93 -21.77 30.27
C LEU A 809 15.71 -20.59 29.32
N ALA A 810 15.31 -20.83 28.07
CA ALA A 810 14.87 -19.75 27.17
C ALA A 810 13.74 -18.93 27.83
N ARG A 811 13.69 -17.62 27.59
CA ARG A 811 12.67 -16.76 28.20
C ARG A 811 11.26 -17.27 27.86
N PHE A 812 10.37 -17.28 28.84
CA PHE A 812 8.96 -17.64 28.64
C PHE A 812 8.19 -16.46 28.05
N GLY A 813 7.15 -16.75 27.26
CA GLY A 813 6.31 -15.74 26.63
C GLY A 813 6.63 -15.46 25.17
N LYS A 814 6.20 -14.29 24.69
CA LYS A 814 6.30 -13.89 23.28
C LYS A 814 7.75 -13.89 22.78
N ARG A 815 7.95 -14.36 21.55
CA ARG A 815 9.27 -14.44 20.92
C ARG A 815 9.62 -13.15 20.18
N THR A 816 10.92 -12.86 20.14
CA THR A 816 11.50 -11.80 19.31
C THR A 816 12.41 -12.44 18.27
N ALA A 817 12.24 -12.05 17.01
CA ALA A 817 13.10 -12.42 15.88
C ALA A 817 13.86 -11.20 15.36
N LEU A 818 15.16 -11.36 15.16
CA LEU A 818 16.04 -10.40 14.52
C LEU A 818 16.41 -10.92 13.12
N VAL A 819 16.20 -10.11 12.10
CA VAL A 819 16.61 -10.39 10.72
C VAL A 819 17.80 -9.51 10.38
N LEU A 820 18.95 -10.11 10.14
CA LEU A 820 20.20 -9.41 9.89
C LEU A 820 20.67 -9.72 8.47
N ASP A 821 20.64 -8.76 7.55
CA ASP A 821 21.18 -8.88 6.19
C ASP A 821 21.43 -7.45 5.66
N VAL A 822 21.83 -7.29 4.40
CA VAL A 822 21.95 -5.98 3.74
C VAL A 822 20.62 -5.21 3.80
N PRO A 823 20.65 -3.85 3.80
CA PRO A 823 19.48 -3.00 4.02
C PRO A 823 18.23 -3.42 3.24
N GLN A 824 18.39 -3.65 1.93
CA GLN A 824 17.30 -4.03 1.05
C GLN A 824 16.62 -5.35 1.48
N VAL A 825 17.40 -6.38 1.81
CA VAL A 825 16.87 -7.70 2.19
C VAL A 825 16.17 -7.60 3.55
N HIS A 826 16.87 -7.13 4.59
CA HIS A 826 16.30 -7.18 5.94
C HIS A 826 15.03 -6.31 6.06
N GLN A 827 14.97 -5.15 5.39
CA GLN A 827 13.78 -4.30 5.38
C GLN A 827 12.60 -4.99 4.70
N CYS A 828 12.83 -5.61 3.53
CA CYS A 828 11.81 -6.38 2.81
C CYS A 828 11.30 -7.58 3.63
N ILE A 829 12.19 -8.31 4.30
CA ILE A 829 11.82 -9.49 5.11
C ILE A 829 11.06 -9.08 6.37
N VAL A 830 11.48 -8.01 7.06
CA VAL A 830 10.76 -7.50 8.24
C VAL A 830 9.34 -7.09 7.85
N ALA A 831 9.16 -6.31 6.79
CA ALA A 831 7.84 -5.91 6.32
C ALA A 831 6.97 -7.12 5.94
N TYR A 832 7.56 -8.10 5.24
CA TYR A 832 6.89 -9.35 4.88
C TYR A 832 6.44 -10.14 6.11
N ALA A 833 7.34 -10.42 7.05
CA ALA A 833 7.07 -11.26 8.19
C ALA A 833 6.13 -10.58 9.21
N GLN A 834 6.21 -9.26 9.39
CA GLN A 834 5.24 -8.51 10.19
C GLN A 834 3.81 -8.63 9.62
N LYS A 835 3.68 -8.56 8.28
CA LYS A 835 2.38 -8.76 7.61
C LYS A 835 1.88 -10.19 7.73
N LEU A 836 2.75 -11.21 7.66
CA LEU A 836 2.38 -12.61 7.91
C LEU A 836 1.74 -12.81 9.28
N PHE A 837 2.23 -12.11 10.31
CA PHE A 837 1.75 -12.21 11.69
C PHE A 837 0.73 -11.11 12.07
N GLY A 838 0.31 -10.25 11.13
CA GLY A 838 -0.55 -9.09 11.42
C GLY A 838 -1.93 -9.45 11.99
N LEU A 839 -2.39 -10.68 11.77
CA LEU A 839 -3.64 -11.22 12.34
C LEU A 839 -3.43 -12.20 13.50
N SER A 840 -2.18 -12.52 13.87
CA SER A 840 -1.86 -13.40 14.99
C SER A 840 -2.43 -12.90 16.32
N TYR A 841 -2.63 -13.81 17.28
CA TYR A 841 -3.02 -13.50 18.65
C TYR A 841 -1.77 -13.19 19.48
N GLY A 842 -1.92 -12.44 20.58
CA GLY A 842 -0.77 -12.04 21.40
C GLY A 842 0.07 -13.23 21.88
N LEU A 843 -0.58 -14.35 22.19
CA LEU A 843 0.07 -15.58 22.68
C LEU A 843 0.79 -16.41 21.60
N ASN A 844 0.47 -16.23 20.32
CA ASN A 844 1.13 -16.91 19.18
C ASN A 844 1.72 -15.91 18.17
N GLY A 845 1.99 -14.69 18.64
CA GLY A 845 2.65 -13.63 17.87
C GLY A 845 4.16 -13.64 18.05
N ILE A 846 4.84 -12.90 17.18
CA ILE A 846 6.30 -12.72 17.20
C ILE A 846 6.62 -11.24 16.94
N ASP A 847 7.60 -10.69 17.67
CA ASP A 847 8.12 -9.36 17.40
C ASP A 847 9.31 -9.43 16.46
N ILE A 848 9.26 -8.69 15.36
CA ILE A 848 10.25 -8.78 14.29
C ILE A 848 10.94 -7.44 14.13
N SER A 849 12.27 -7.45 14.16
CA SER A 849 13.14 -6.30 13.89
C SER A 849 14.25 -6.72 12.92
N GLY A 850 14.85 -5.77 12.21
CA GLY A 850 15.97 -6.10 11.34
C GLY A 850 16.99 -4.98 11.19
N PHE A 851 18.23 -5.36 10.91
CA PHE A 851 19.40 -4.47 10.93
C PHE A 851 20.49 -4.95 9.96
N ASN A 852 21.37 -4.05 9.52
CA ASN A 852 22.55 -4.41 8.74
C ASN A 852 23.65 -5.01 9.66
N PRO A 853 24.06 -6.28 9.46
CA PRO A 853 25.07 -6.94 10.29
C PRO A 853 26.48 -6.39 10.10
N VAL A 854 26.78 -5.72 8.99
CA VAL A 854 28.12 -5.18 8.68
C VAL A 854 28.31 -3.75 9.23
N ASP A 855 27.23 -3.07 9.59
CA ASP A 855 27.24 -1.65 9.95
C ASP A 855 26.69 -1.42 11.36
N HIS A 856 25.37 -1.24 11.48
CA HIS A 856 24.77 -0.68 12.70
C HIS A 856 24.07 -1.72 13.60
N SER A 857 24.11 -3.02 13.28
CA SER A 857 23.42 -4.08 14.05
C SER A 857 23.82 -4.07 15.53
N VAL A 858 25.13 -4.08 15.80
CA VAL A 858 25.74 -4.15 17.13
C VAL A 858 25.17 -3.06 18.03
N HIS A 859 25.19 -1.81 17.57
CA HIS A 859 24.73 -0.67 18.35
C HIS A 859 23.20 -0.59 18.47
N ARG A 860 22.46 -1.01 17.44
CA ARG A 860 20.98 -0.90 17.44
C ARG A 860 20.25 -2.07 18.07
N CYS A 861 20.85 -3.27 18.12
CA CYS A 861 20.12 -4.48 18.51
C CYS A 861 20.68 -5.26 19.70
N LEU A 862 21.98 -5.14 20.06
CA LEU A 862 22.55 -6.00 21.11
C LEU A 862 21.84 -5.84 22.46
N HIS A 863 21.41 -4.63 22.83
CA HIS A 863 20.65 -4.37 24.06
C HIS A 863 19.25 -5.02 24.09
N ARG A 864 18.77 -5.56 22.94
CA ARG A 864 17.49 -6.28 22.81
C ARG A 864 17.67 -7.80 22.81
N VAL A 865 18.90 -8.30 22.67
CA VAL A 865 19.19 -9.73 22.64
C VAL A 865 19.09 -10.30 24.04
N VAL A 866 18.30 -11.35 24.21
CA VAL A 866 18.12 -12.08 25.47
C VAL A 866 18.04 -13.58 25.19
N ARG A 867 18.08 -14.40 26.25
CA ARG A 867 17.91 -15.85 26.17
C ARG A 867 16.62 -16.23 25.41
N GLY A 868 16.76 -16.98 24.33
CA GLY A 868 15.64 -17.38 23.46
C GLY A 868 15.17 -16.32 22.46
N THR A 869 15.94 -15.25 22.22
CA THR A 869 15.82 -14.43 21.01
C THR A 869 16.20 -15.29 19.80
N LEU A 870 15.43 -15.18 18.71
CA LEU A 870 15.68 -15.86 17.44
C LEU A 870 16.43 -14.89 16.52
N VAL A 871 17.56 -15.31 15.92
CA VAL A 871 18.39 -14.44 15.08
C VAL A 871 18.61 -15.15 13.75
N ALA A 872 18.16 -14.55 12.66
CA ALA A 872 18.37 -15.05 11.31
C ALA A 872 19.34 -14.11 10.59
N LEU A 873 20.51 -14.64 10.24
CA LEU A 873 21.62 -13.88 9.67
C LEU A 873 21.86 -14.29 8.21
N GLY A 874 21.71 -13.35 7.32
CA GLY A 874 22.18 -13.42 5.94
C GLY A 874 23.70 -13.30 5.90
N VAL A 875 24.36 -14.22 5.20
CA VAL A 875 25.82 -14.24 5.08
C VAL A 875 26.19 -14.13 3.59
N PRO A 876 27.02 -13.14 3.20
CA PRO A 876 27.48 -12.99 1.82
C PRO A 876 28.50 -14.07 1.44
N ASP A 877 28.81 -14.19 0.16
CA ASP A 877 29.76 -15.19 -0.35
C ASP A 877 31.22 -14.77 -0.09
N GLY A 878 31.77 -15.16 1.06
CA GLY A 878 33.15 -14.80 1.43
C GLY A 878 34.25 -15.53 0.66
N ARG A 879 33.92 -16.34 -0.37
CA ARG A 879 34.90 -16.80 -1.36
C ARG A 879 35.36 -15.67 -2.29
N LEU A 880 34.55 -14.61 -2.39
CA LEU A 880 34.83 -13.46 -3.25
C LEU A 880 35.62 -12.40 -2.49
N ARG A 881 36.63 -11.83 -3.14
CA ARG A 881 37.56 -10.89 -2.50
C ARG A 881 36.85 -9.62 -2.03
N ALA A 882 35.90 -9.11 -2.81
CA ALA A 882 35.12 -7.93 -2.48
C ALA A 882 34.16 -8.16 -1.30
N LEU A 883 33.87 -9.42 -0.95
CA LEU A 883 32.84 -9.76 0.04
C LEU A 883 33.41 -10.40 1.32
N ILE A 884 34.69 -10.79 1.35
CA ILE A 884 35.29 -11.45 2.51
C ILE A 884 35.18 -10.61 3.78
N ASP A 885 35.40 -9.29 3.68
CA ASP A 885 35.28 -8.37 4.83
C ASP A 885 33.83 -8.31 5.33
N SER A 886 32.86 -8.35 4.41
CA SER A 886 31.43 -8.36 4.76
C SER A 886 31.02 -9.69 5.40
N GLU A 887 31.53 -10.83 4.93
CA GLU A 887 31.33 -12.15 5.57
C GLU A 887 31.91 -12.15 6.99
N CYS A 888 33.16 -11.70 7.14
CA CYS A 888 33.84 -11.62 8.43
C CYS A 888 33.10 -10.69 9.40
N ALA A 889 32.65 -9.52 8.95
CA ALA A 889 31.87 -8.59 9.77
C ALA A 889 30.52 -9.20 10.20
N ALA A 890 29.83 -9.91 9.28
CA ALA A 890 28.59 -10.60 9.61
C ALA A 890 28.80 -11.67 10.69
N PHE A 891 29.84 -12.48 10.57
CA PHE A 891 30.17 -13.48 11.60
C PHE A 891 30.66 -12.85 12.91
N LEU A 892 31.41 -11.74 12.87
CA LEU A 892 31.81 -11.02 14.08
C LEU A 892 30.58 -10.54 14.86
N THR A 893 29.62 -9.91 14.17
CA THR A 893 28.33 -9.53 14.75
C THR A 893 27.61 -10.74 15.35
N ALA A 894 27.63 -11.87 14.65
CA ALA A 894 27.03 -13.10 15.13
C ALA A 894 27.70 -13.66 16.39
N SER A 895 29.03 -13.60 16.48
CA SER A 895 29.79 -13.97 17.68
C SER A 895 29.46 -13.07 18.86
N GLN A 896 29.38 -11.75 18.63
CA GLN A 896 28.99 -10.79 19.66
C GLN A 896 27.57 -11.06 20.16
N ILE A 897 26.61 -11.31 19.26
CA ILE A 897 25.24 -11.69 19.62
C ILE A 897 25.22 -12.98 20.45
N LYS A 898 25.94 -14.02 20.03
CA LYS A 898 25.96 -15.31 20.72
C LYS A 898 26.61 -15.20 22.11
N SER A 899 27.58 -14.30 22.28
CA SER A 899 28.23 -14.05 23.58
C SER A 899 27.30 -13.46 24.64
N ILE A 900 26.13 -12.96 24.26
CA ILE A 900 25.11 -12.47 25.19
C ILE A 900 24.32 -13.67 25.74
N GLU A 901 24.80 -14.21 26.84
CA GLU A 901 24.19 -15.36 27.52
C GLU A 901 23.77 -15.03 28.95
N ASN A 902 22.71 -15.68 29.42
CA ASN A 902 22.32 -15.68 30.83
C ASN A 902 21.94 -17.10 31.25
N TRP A 903 22.49 -17.58 32.37
CA TRP A 903 22.38 -18.97 32.85
C TRP A 903 22.85 -20.00 31.81
N GLY A 904 23.90 -19.66 31.05
CA GLY A 904 24.43 -20.52 29.97
C GLY A 904 23.48 -20.71 28.79
N VAL A 905 22.49 -19.83 28.63
CA VAL A 905 21.56 -19.84 27.49
C VAL A 905 21.60 -18.49 26.78
N GLY A 906 21.95 -18.53 25.50
CA GLY A 906 21.98 -17.38 24.60
C GLY A 906 20.80 -17.32 23.62
N PRO A 907 20.92 -16.51 22.56
CA PRO A 907 20.01 -16.53 21.42
C PRO A 907 20.20 -17.81 20.56
N GLU A 908 19.16 -18.14 19.79
CA GLU A 908 19.21 -19.15 18.72
C GLU A 908 19.55 -18.44 17.40
N LEU A 909 20.68 -18.80 16.81
CA LEU A 909 21.25 -18.19 15.61
C LEU A 909 21.11 -19.15 14.43
N VAL A 910 20.40 -18.72 13.40
CA VAL A 910 20.31 -19.37 12.10
C VAL A 910 21.03 -18.53 11.05
N THR A 911 21.83 -19.16 10.20
CA THR A 911 22.49 -18.50 9.07
C THR A 911 21.84 -18.89 7.75
N ILE A 912 21.81 -17.98 6.78
CA ILE A 912 21.26 -18.21 5.43
C ILE A 912 22.22 -17.58 4.43
N GLY A 913 22.74 -18.35 3.46
CA GLY A 913 23.56 -17.77 2.39
C GLY A 913 24.55 -18.71 1.74
N HIS A 914 25.56 -18.12 1.10
CA HIS A 914 26.55 -18.78 0.23
C HIS A 914 27.85 -19.14 0.95
N HIS A 915 27.88 -19.07 2.28
CA HIS A 915 29.07 -19.31 3.07
C HIS A 915 29.46 -20.79 3.03
N THR A 916 30.76 -21.07 2.87
CA THR A 916 31.26 -22.46 2.74
C THR A 916 31.53 -23.15 4.07
N TYR A 917 31.44 -22.42 5.19
CA TYR A 917 31.70 -22.95 6.52
C TYR A 917 30.70 -22.39 7.53
N THR A 918 30.22 -23.27 8.40
CA THR A 918 29.31 -22.90 9.48
C THR A 918 30.09 -22.92 10.80
N PRO A 919 30.34 -21.77 11.45
CA PRO A 919 31.00 -21.73 12.75
C PRO A 919 30.22 -22.52 13.81
N GLN A 920 30.91 -23.04 14.82
CA GLN A 920 30.27 -23.84 15.91
C GLN A 920 29.18 -23.09 16.68
N MET A 921 29.19 -21.76 16.63
CA MET A 921 28.23 -20.92 17.35
C MET A 921 26.85 -20.82 16.68
N VAL A 922 26.71 -21.33 15.45
CA VAL A 922 25.47 -21.32 14.66
C VAL A 922 24.63 -22.57 15.00
N ASP A 923 23.36 -22.36 15.34
CA ASP A 923 22.44 -23.44 15.76
C ASP A 923 21.72 -24.12 14.57
N GLY A 924 21.68 -23.45 13.41
CA GLY A 924 21.16 -23.97 12.15
C GLY A 924 21.66 -23.15 10.97
N ALA A 925 21.84 -23.76 9.81
CA ALA A 925 22.28 -23.07 8.60
C ALA A 925 21.41 -23.49 7.43
N ILE A 926 21.19 -22.58 6.49
CA ILE A 926 20.67 -22.86 5.16
C ILE A 926 21.80 -22.47 4.21
N VAL A 927 22.52 -23.47 3.72
CA VAL A 927 23.74 -23.26 2.93
C VAL A 927 23.46 -23.58 1.47
N PHE A 928 23.79 -22.64 0.59
CA PHE A 928 23.57 -22.76 -0.85
C PHE A 928 24.69 -23.51 -1.58
N ASP A 929 25.31 -24.50 -0.94
CA ASP A 929 26.43 -25.29 -1.48
C ASP A 929 26.07 -26.08 -2.74
N CYS A 930 24.78 -26.29 -3.01
CA CYS A 930 24.29 -26.96 -4.21
C CYS A 930 24.13 -26.04 -5.43
N PHE A 931 24.26 -24.71 -5.26
CA PHE A 931 24.13 -23.78 -6.37
C PHE A 931 25.40 -23.81 -7.20
N ALA A 932 25.27 -24.23 -8.45
CA ALA A 932 26.36 -24.14 -9.39
C ALA A 932 26.58 -22.66 -9.72
N ARG A 933 27.81 -22.18 -9.60
CA ARG A 933 28.22 -20.90 -10.20
C ARG A 933 29.65 -21.02 -10.73
N PRO A 934 29.99 -20.35 -11.84
CA PRO A 934 31.38 -20.23 -12.27
C PRO A 934 32.26 -19.68 -11.14
N ALA A 935 33.52 -20.13 -11.11
CA ALA A 935 34.52 -19.58 -10.21
C ALA A 935 34.96 -18.20 -10.73
N PHE A 936 34.97 -17.21 -9.84
CA PHE A 936 35.48 -15.88 -10.17
C PHE A 936 37.02 -15.88 -10.23
N LEU A 937 37.60 -14.88 -10.90
CA LEU A 937 39.06 -14.76 -11.03
C LEU A 937 39.73 -14.70 -9.66
N SER A 938 39.09 -14.06 -8.68
CA SER A 938 39.54 -14.01 -7.28
C SER A 938 39.72 -15.40 -6.69
N GLU A 939 38.79 -16.32 -6.95
CA GLU A 939 38.82 -17.69 -6.44
C GLU A 939 39.93 -18.51 -7.11
N VAL A 940 40.11 -18.36 -8.42
CA VAL A 940 41.18 -19.04 -9.18
C VAL A 940 42.57 -18.56 -8.75
N ALA A 941 42.72 -17.24 -8.51
CA ALA A 941 43.96 -16.67 -7.98
C ALA A 941 44.29 -17.20 -6.57
N HIS A 942 43.28 -17.52 -5.77
CA HIS A 942 43.47 -18.16 -4.46
C HIS A 942 43.80 -19.66 -4.58
N GLY A 943 43.18 -20.38 -5.51
CA GLY A 943 43.41 -21.82 -5.71
C GLY A 943 44.77 -22.16 -6.34
N THR A 944 45.33 -21.27 -7.15
CA THR A 944 46.65 -21.43 -7.79
C THR A 944 47.83 -21.18 -6.83
N GLY A 945 47.59 -20.51 -5.70
CA GLY A 945 48.59 -20.34 -4.63
C GLY A 945 48.58 -21.43 -3.55
N SER A 946 47.64 -22.39 -3.61
CA SER A 946 47.39 -23.36 -2.53
C SER A 946 47.67 -24.82 -2.90
N SER A 947 48.46 -25.10 -3.94
CA SER A 947 48.66 -26.44 -4.50
C SER A 947 49.40 -27.46 -3.62
N ASP A 948 49.53 -27.25 -2.31
CA ASP A 948 50.31 -28.14 -1.41
C ASP A 948 49.63 -28.54 -0.08
N VAL A 949 48.30 -28.46 0.06
CA VAL A 949 47.67 -28.96 1.31
C VAL A 949 46.37 -29.74 1.05
N ALA A 950 46.44 -31.06 1.23
CA ALA A 950 45.29 -31.96 1.23
C ALA A 950 44.28 -31.58 2.34
N LEU A 951 43.01 -31.46 1.97
CA LEU A 951 41.89 -31.35 2.91
C LEU A 951 41.76 -32.66 3.72
N PRO A 952 41.70 -32.63 5.06
CA PRO A 952 41.41 -33.84 5.83
C PRO A 952 39.94 -34.27 5.62
N PRO A 953 39.64 -35.58 5.64
CA PRO A 953 38.30 -36.08 5.38
C PRO A 953 37.31 -35.63 6.46
N LYS A 954 36.18 -35.06 6.04
CA LYS A 954 35.03 -34.72 6.91
C LYS A 954 34.47 -35.99 7.55
N ARG A 955 34.55 -36.11 8.88
CA ARG A 955 33.84 -37.17 9.63
C ARG A 955 32.33 -36.88 9.63
N PRO A 956 31.46 -37.88 9.44
CA PRO A 956 30.02 -37.72 9.60
C PRO A 956 29.67 -37.46 11.07
N MET A 957 28.87 -36.42 11.34
CA MET A 957 28.30 -36.19 12.66
C MET A 957 27.17 -37.20 12.92
N THR A 958 27.36 -38.11 13.86
CA THR A 958 26.25 -38.73 14.58
C THR A 958 25.73 -37.76 15.66
N PRO A 959 24.41 -37.69 15.89
CA PRO A 959 23.85 -36.83 16.94
C PRO A 959 24.37 -37.28 18.31
N PRO A 960 24.63 -36.35 19.25
CA PRO A 960 25.08 -36.72 20.58
C PRO A 960 23.98 -37.52 21.29
N SER A 961 24.26 -38.78 21.62
CA SER A 961 23.38 -39.57 22.46
C SER A 961 23.33 -38.94 23.85
N ALA A 962 22.13 -38.65 24.33
CA ALA A 962 21.85 -37.93 25.58
C ALA A 962 22.18 -38.70 26.88
N LYS A 963 23.12 -39.65 26.87
CA LYS A 963 23.36 -40.55 28.02
C LYS A 963 24.64 -40.31 28.82
N SER A 964 25.55 -39.41 28.43
CA SER A 964 26.80 -39.21 29.18
C SER A 964 26.87 -37.95 30.08
N SER A 965 25.90 -37.03 30.02
CA SER A 965 26.03 -35.75 30.75
C SER A 965 25.21 -35.64 32.06
N GLN A 966 24.46 -36.66 32.47
CA GLN A 966 23.61 -36.60 33.66
C GLN A 966 24.24 -37.17 34.95
N ARG A 967 25.47 -37.71 34.91
CA ARG A 967 26.12 -38.26 36.12
C ARG A 967 27.11 -37.33 36.84
N SER A 968 27.35 -36.13 36.34
CA SER A 968 28.38 -35.23 36.92
C SER A 968 27.83 -34.06 37.77
N LEU A 969 26.52 -33.91 37.92
CA LEU A 969 25.92 -32.73 38.57
C LEU A 969 25.66 -32.88 40.08
N LEU A 970 25.95 -34.04 40.68
CA LEU A 970 25.77 -34.31 42.11
C LEU A 970 27.07 -34.39 42.92
N ALA A 971 28.24 -34.13 42.32
CA ALA A 971 29.53 -34.32 42.99
C ALA A 971 30.39 -33.05 43.18
N HIS A 972 29.93 -31.86 42.78
CA HIS A 972 30.72 -30.62 42.89
C HIS A 972 29.93 -29.48 43.54
N MET A 973 29.63 -29.64 44.83
CA MET A 973 29.43 -28.49 45.74
C MET A 973 30.46 -28.62 46.87
N GLY A 974 31.58 -27.91 46.72
CA GLY A 974 32.63 -27.82 47.74
C GLY A 974 34.03 -27.94 47.14
N GLY A 975 34.69 -26.81 46.90
CA GLY A 975 36.10 -26.81 46.50
C GLY A 975 36.60 -25.49 45.93
N SER A 976 37.49 -24.84 46.69
CA SER A 976 38.19 -23.60 46.41
C SER A 976 38.83 -23.52 45.00
N PHE A 977 38.69 -22.35 44.37
CA PHE A 977 39.33 -22.00 43.10
C PHE A 977 40.87 -22.05 43.19
N SER A 978 41.50 -22.84 42.33
CA SER A 978 42.95 -22.88 42.14
C SER A 978 43.33 -22.24 40.80
N LYS A 979 44.35 -21.37 40.82
CA LYS A 979 44.93 -20.60 39.70
C LYS A 979 45.53 -21.44 38.55
N LYS A 980 45.28 -22.76 38.47
CA LYS A 980 45.79 -23.63 37.40
C LYS A 980 44.81 -23.88 36.23
N GLN A 981 43.54 -23.48 36.34
CA GLN A 981 42.57 -23.57 35.22
C GLN A 981 42.63 -22.40 34.23
N GLN A 982 43.34 -21.31 34.53
CA GLN A 982 43.54 -20.18 33.61
C GLN A 982 44.63 -20.43 32.55
N ARG A 983 45.33 -21.57 32.56
CA ARG A 983 46.40 -21.89 31.59
C ARG A 983 45.98 -22.81 30.43
N ALA A 984 44.77 -23.38 30.46
CA ALA A 984 44.26 -24.24 29.38
C ALA A 984 43.47 -23.50 28.29
N VAL A 985 43.19 -22.21 28.47
CA VAL A 985 42.49 -21.34 27.48
C VAL A 985 43.48 -20.61 26.55
N ARG A 986 44.79 -20.89 26.66
CA ARG A 986 45.85 -20.20 25.89
C ARG A 986 46.50 -21.01 24.76
N GLN A 987 45.98 -22.21 24.44
CA GLN A 987 46.59 -23.10 23.42
C GLN A 987 45.63 -23.66 22.36
N THR A 988 44.53 -22.96 22.08
CA THR A 988 43.67 -23.24 20.91
C THR A 988 43.36 -21.95 20.17
N SER A 989 44.35 -21.39 19.46
CA SER A 989 44.13 -20.25 18.55
C SER A 989 45.00 -20.30 17.29
N THR A 990 45.36 -21.49 16.82
CA THR A 990 46.19 -21.66 15.60
C THR A 990 45.41 -22.06 14.34
N SER A 991 44.07 -22.17 14.39
CA SER A 991 43.24 -22.38 13.19
C SER A 991 42.81 -21.09 12.51
N ASP A 992 42.65 -19.99 13.26
CA ASP A 992 42.02 -18.76 12.75
C ASP A 992 43.01 -17.78 12.11
N ALA A 993 44.31 -18.01 12.30
CA ALA A 993 45.37 -17.14 11.76
C ALA A 993 45.57 -17.26 10.23
N ARG A 994 44.99 -18.27 9.56
CA ARG A 994 45.24 -18.50 8.12
C ARG A 994 44.55 -17.52 7.18
N ARG A 995 43.46 -16.85 7.59
CA ARG A 995 42.81 -15.79 6.80
C ARG A 995 43.41 -14.39 7.02
N ILE A 996 44.17 -14.19 8.11
CA ILE A 996 44.78 -12.88 8.46
C ILE A 996 46.13 -12.65 7.76
N ALA A 997 46.74 -13.69 7.17
CA ALA A 997 48.03 -13.60 6.48
C ALA A 997 48.02 -12.79 5.16
N PHE A 998 46.89 -12.19 4.76
CA PHE A 998 46.74 -11.46 3.50
C PHE A 998 47.45 -10.09 3.47
N MET A 999 47.93 -9.58 4.62
CA MET A 999 48.53 -8.23 4.70
C MET A 999 50.05 -8.17 4.49
N GLU A 1000 50.74 -9.30 4.32
CA GLU A 1000 52.15 -9.28 3.89
C GLU A 1000 52.26 -9.37 2.37
N LYS A 1001 52.82 -8.33 1.74
CA LYS A 1001 53.14 -8.31 0.30
C LYS A 1001 53.91 -9.61 -0.06
N PRO A 1002 53.48 -10.39 -1.05
CA PRO A 1002 54.32 -11.46 -1.57
C PRO A 1002 55.57 -10.82 -2.19
N LYS A 1003 56.71 -11.02 -1.54
CA LYS A 1003 58.02 -10.77 -2.15
C LYS A 1003 58.22 -11.88 -3.18
N ASN A 1004 58.29 -11.48 -4.45
CA ASN A 1004 58.58 -12.28 -5.65
C ASN A 1004 57.40 -13.06 -6.23
N VAL A 1005 56.68 -12.42 -7.16
CA VAL A 1005 55.99 -13.13 -8.25
C VAL A 1005 56.65 -12.68 -9.55
N GLY A 1006 57.16 -13.67 -10.31
CA GLY A 1006 57.83 -13.49 -11.60
C GLY A 1006 56.92 -12.92 -12.67
N SER A 1007 57.53 -12.58 -13.81
CA SER A 1007 56.93 -11.87 -14.94
C SER A 1007 55.58 -12.40 -15.39
N SER A 1008 54.75 -11.49 -15.89
CA SER A 1008 53.35 -11.63 -16.34
C SER A 1008 53.05 -12.71 -17.39
N ASP A 1009 54.04 -13.47 -17.86
CA ASP A 1009 53.88 -14.50 -18.88
C ASP A 1009 53.54 -15.90 -18.31
N ASP A 1010 53.81 -16.18 -17.03
CA ASP A 1010 53.68 -17.53 -16.47
C ASP A 1010 52.26 -17.93 -16.02
N ILE A 1011 51.33 -16.98 -15.88
CA ILE A 1011 49.97 -17.25 -15.34
C ILE A 1011 48.96 -17.68 -16.43
N ILE A 1012 49.30 -17.53 -17.72
CA ILE A 1012 48.33 -17.69 -18.83
C ILE A 1012 48.39 -19.10 -19.49
N GLY A 1013 49.36 -19.95 -19.10
CA GLY A 1013 49.59 -21.27 -19.69
C GLY A 1013 48.89 -22.42 -18.97
N GLY A 1014 47.56 -22.45 -18.89
CA GLY A 1014 46.85 -23.55 -18.22
C GLY A 1014 45.40 -23.75 -18.67
N SER A 1015 45.22 -24.54 -19.75
CA SER A 1015 44.00 -25.24 -20.18
C SER A 1015 42.64 -24.54 -20.04
N GLY A 1016 42.13 -23.99 -21.15
CA GLY A 1016 40.68 -23.72 -21.31
C GLY A 1016 40.27 -22.50 -22.13
N GLY A 1017 40.73 -22.37 -23.38
CA GLY A 1017 39.99 -21.67 -24.45
C GLY A 1017 39.54 -20.21 -24.23
N ILE A 1018 40.42 -19.30 -23.81
CA ILE A 1018 40.20 -17.86 -23.96
C ILE A 1018 41.18 -17.33 -25.02
N SER A 1019 40.64 -16.80 -26.12
CA SER A 1019 41.43 -16.19 -27.21
C SER A 1019 42.29 -15.04 -26.66
N SER A 1020 43.60 -15.29 -26.56
CA SER A 1020 44.61 -14.43 -25.93
C SER A 1020 44.92 -13.11 -26.65
N LYS A 1021 44.13 -12.72 -27.66
CA LYS A 1021 44.39 -11.54 -28.48
C LYS A 1021 43.77 -10.24 -27.95
N SER A 1022 42.73 -10.27 -27.10
CA SER A 1022 42.13 -9.04 -26.54
C SER A 1022 42.74 -8.57 -25.21
N PHE A 1023 43.39 -9.47 -24.46
CA PHE A 1023 43.97 -9.16 -23.14
C PHE A 1023 45.32 -8.41 -23.20
N LYS A 1024 46.04 -8.46 -24.33
CA LYS A 1024 47.42 -7.94 -24.45
C LYS A 1024 47.58 -6.41 -24.49
N LYS A 1025 46.53 -5.62 -24.21
CA LYS A 1025 46.61 -4.14 -24.29
C LYS A 1025 46.02 -3.36 -23.11
N ARG A 1026 45.59 -4.01 -22.02
CA ARG A 1026 44.99 -3.29 -20.87
C ARG A 1026 45.85 -3.39 -19.60
N PRO A 1027 46.01 -2.30 -18.82
CA PRO A 1027 46.68 -2.35 -17.52
C PRO A 1027 45.96 -3.28 -16.56
N PHE A 1028 46.72 -4.12 -15.84
CA PHE A 1028 46.18 -5.09 -14.86
C PHE A 1028 45.29 -4.45 -13.78
N GLY A 1029 45.56 -3.20 -13.40
CA GLY A 1029 44.75 -2.47 -12.43
C GLY A 1029 43.32 -2.16 -12.89
N GLU A 1030 43.09 -1.97 -14.19
CA GLU A 1030 41.74 -1.74 -14.74
C GLU A 1030 40.90 -3.02 -14.73
N VAL A 1031 41.53 -4.17 -14.98
CA VAL A 1031 40.89 -5.49 -14.92
C VAL A 1031 40.46 -5.83 -13.48
N LEU A 1032 41.29 -5.50 -12.49
CA LEU A 1032 40.94 -5.69 -11.07
C LEU A 1032 39.79 -4.78 -10.61
N ALA A 1033 39.73 -3.55 -11.12
CA ALA A 1033 38.66 -2.61 -10.79
C ALA A 1033 37.31 -3.09 -11.32
N SER A 1034 37.23 -3.55 -12.58
CA SER A 1034 35.96 -4.08 -13.12
C SER A 1034 35.54 -5.38 -12.42
N HIS A 1035 36.50 -6.24 -12.07
CA HIS A 1035 36.20 -7.48 -11.34
C HIS A 1035 35.60 -7.23 -9.94
N THR A 1036 36.04 -6.18 -9.25
CA THR A 1036 35.46 -5.76 -7.96
C THR A 1036 33.99 -5.31 -8.12
N VAL A 1037 33.70 -4.57 -9.21
CA VAL A 1037 32.31 -4.18 -9.55
C VAL A 1037 31.47 -5.40 -9.86
N VAL A 1038 32.00 -6.37 -10.62
CA VAL A 1038 31.33 -7.64 -10.94
C VAL A 1038 30.96 -8.43 -9.68
N GLU A 1039 31.90 -8.62 -8.74
CA GLU A 1039 31.62 -9.30 -7.47
C GLU A 1039 30.56 -8.55 -6.64
N THR A 1040 30.60 -7.21 -6.64
CA THR A 1040 29.60 -6.37 -5.95
C THR A 1040 28.22 -6.47 -6.60
N LEU A 1041 28.17 -6.55 -7.94
CA LEU A 1041 26.92 -6.75 -8.68
C LEU A 1041 26.37 -8.16 -8.47
N TYR A 1042 27.21 -9.19 -8.43
CA TYR A 1042 26.79 -10.54 -8.07
C TYR A 1042 26.12 -10.56 -6.69
N GLU A 1043 26.75 -9.98 -5.68
CA GLU A 1043 26.16 -9.89 -4.34
C GLU A 1043 24.81 -9.16 -4.38
N GLY A 1044 24.80 -7.93 -4.92
CA GLY A 1044 23.63 -7.06 -4.89
C GLY A 1044 22.48 -7.47 -5.81
N ARG A 1045 22.68 -8.36 -6.78
CA ARG A 1045 21.66 -8.77 -7.78
C ARG A 1045 21.30 -10.25 -7.78
N VAL A 1046 22.24 -11.13 -7.45
CA VAL A 1046 22.06 -12.59 -7.52
C VAL A 1046 22.04 -13.20 -6.12
N ALA A 1047 23.10 -13.00 -5.33
CA ALA A 1047 23.19 -13.64 -4.01
C ALA A 1047 22.12 -13.15 -3.03
N THR A 1048 21.87 -11.83 -2.99
CA THR A 1048 20.78 -11.24 -2.21
C THR A 1048 19.38 -11.69 -2.65
N LEU A 1049 19.15 -11.92 -3.95
CA LEU A 1049 17.87 -12.45 -4.46
C LEU A 1049 17.59 -13.85 -3.89
N GLU A 1050 18.61 -14.72 -3.92
CA GLU A 1050 18.54 -16.08 -3.41
C GLU A 1050 18.36 -16.10 -1.89
N ARG A 1051 19.12 -15.29 -1.13
CA ARG A 1051 18.90 -15.14 0.32
C ARG A 1051 17.51 -14.61 0.64
N GLN A 1052 17.06 -13.57 -0.06
CA GLN A 1052 15.74 -12.98 0.13
C GLN A 1052 14.62 -14.02 -0.08
N LEU A 1053 14.73 -14.86 -1.11
CA LEU A 1053 13.77 -15.92 -1.38
C LEU A 1053 13.78 -17.01 -0.30
N ALA A 1054 14.96 -17.44 0.15
CA ALA A 1054 15.09 -18.38 1.27
C ALA A 1054 14.46 -17.84 2.56
N PHE A 1055 14.67 -16.56 2.88
CA PHE A 1055 14.00 -15.90 4.00
C PHE A 1055 12.47 -15.89 3.85
N TYR A 1056 11.94 -15.64 2.64
CA TYR A 1056 10.50 -15.67 2.42
C TYR A 1056 9.88 -17.04 2.68
N VAL A 1057 10.53 -18.11 2.23
CA VAL A 1057 10.11 -19.50 2.47
C VAL A 1057 10.21 -19.84 3.95
N PHE A 1058 11.34 -19.49 4.58
CA PHE A 1058 11.58 -19.71 5.99
C PHE A 1058 10.50 -19.06 6.86
N PHE A 1059 10.26 -17.74 6.73
CA PHE A 1059 9.26 -17.04 7.53
C PHE A 1059 7.81 -17.43 7.17
N HIS A 1060 7.54 -17.81 5.93
CA HIS A 1060 6.25 -18.41 5.56
C HIS A 1060 6.01 -19.71 6.34
N ALA A 1061 7.01 -20.58 6.44
CA ALA A 1061 6.92 -21.81 7.23
C ALA A 1061 6.72 -21.54 8.73
N VAL A 1062 7.38 -20.51 9.29
CA VAL A 1062 7.15 -20.06 10.68
C VAL A 1062 5.69 -19.65 10.87
N ALA A 1063 5.17 -18.76 10.03
CA ALA A 1063 3.80 -18.25 10.13
C ALA A 1063 2.75 -19.32 9.88
N LYS A 1064 2.96 -20.18 8.87
CA LYS A 1064 2.08 -21.30 8.56
C LYS A 1064 2.01 -22.26 9.74
N ARG A 1065 3.15 -22.60 10.37
CA ARG A 1065 3.17 -23.43 11.57
C ARG A 1065 2.43 -22.77 12.73
N ALA A 1066 2.64 -21.47 12.97
CA ALA A 1066 1.97 -20.74 14.05
C ALA A 1066 0.45 -20.61 13.83
N SER A 1067 0.00 -20.56 12.57
CA SER A 1067 -1.42 -20.45 12.21
C SER A 1067 -2.14 -21.81 12.20
N THR A 1068 -1.54 -22.86 11.62
CA THR A 1068 -2.23 -24.15 11.39
C THR A 1068 -2.12 -25.15 12.55
N ALA A 1069 -1.14 -24.99 13.43
CA ALA A 1069 -0.94 -25.91 14.56
C ALA A 1069 -2.02 -25.75 15.66
N LEU A 1070 -3.01 -24.90 15.44
CA LEU A 1070 -4.04 -24.54 16.38
C LEU A 1070 -5.38 -25.19 15.96
N TRP A 1071 -6.21 -25.50 16.96
CA TRP A 1071 -7.61 -25.88 16.75
C TRP A 1071 -8.26 -24.90 15.74
N PRO A 1072 -9.12 -25.34 14.80
CA PRO A 1072 -9.69 -24.48 13.75
C PRO A 1072 -10.20 -23.11 14.20
N PHE A 1073 -10.61 -22.95 15.46
CA PHE A 1073 -11.07 -21.70 16.07
C PHE A 1073 -9.99 -20.62 16.31
N PHE A 1074 -8.70 -20.97 16.33
CA PHE A 1074 -7.59 -20.04 16.61
C PHE A 1074 -6.59 -19.86 15.46
N SER A 1075 -6.90 -20.43 14.29
CA SER A 1075 -6.16 -20.15 13.06
C SER A 1075 -6.31 -18.68 12.65
N PHE A 1076 -5.33 -18.15 11.92
CA PHE A 1076 -5.38 -16.79 11.39
C PHE A 1076 -4.84 -16.74 9.96
N ASP A 1077 -5.39 -15.83 9.15
CA ASP A 1077 -4.92 -15.64 7.77
C ASP A 1077 -3.50 -15.08 7.77
N THR A 1078 -2.59 -15.74 7.06
CA THR A 1078 -1.19 -15.33 6.93
C THR A 1078 -0.95 -14.36 5.76
N TRP A 1079 -1.95 -14.08 4.95
CA TRP A 1079 -1.80 -13.29 3.71
C TRP A 1079 -2.40 -11.88 3.79
N ARG A 1080 -2.99 -11.53 4.95
CA ARG A 1080 -3.61 -10.24 5.25
C ARG A 1080 -3.20 -9.78 6.65
N SER A 1081 -3.15 -8.47 6.85
CA SER A 1081 -3.06 -7.82 8.14
C SER A 1081 -4.39 -7.13 8.48
N GLN A 1082 -4.51 -6.60 9.70
CA GLN A 1082 -5.68 -5.79 10.08
C GLN A 1082 -5.74 -4.46 9.34
N ALA A 1083 -4.58 -3.95 8.94
CA ALA A 1083 -4.50 -2.75 8.15
C ALA A 1083 -4.93 -3.02 6.70
N GLY A 1084 -4.71 -4.24 6.20
CA GLY A 1084 -4.91 -4.56 4.78
C GLY A 1084 -4.12 -3.62 3.88
N THR A 1085 -3.07 -2.98 4.41
CA THR A 1085 -2.30 -1.94 3.73
C THR A 1085 -1.30 -2.62 2.80
N ARG A 1086 -1.71 -2.88 1.56
CA ARG A 1086 -0.72 -2.71 0.49
C ARG A 1086 -0.39 -1.23 0.42
N VAL A 1087 0.88 -0.91 0.20
CA VAL A 1087 1.35 0.45 -0.06
C VAL A 1087 0.71 0.92 -1.37
N ALA A 1088 -0.54 1.33 -1.27
CA ALA A 1088 -1.43 1.67 -2.36
C ALA A 1088 -2.03 3.06 -2.11
N THR A 1089 -2.21 3.50 -0.86
CA THR A 1089 -2.96 4.74 -0.60
C THR A 1089 -2.66 5.52 0.68
N THR A 1090 -1.62 5.19 1.43
CA THR A 1090 -1.19 5.98 2.61
C THR A 1090 0.23 6.51 2.41
N PRO A 1091 0.54 7.73 2.87
CA PRO A 1091 1.92 8.17 3.04
C PRO A 1091 2.64 7.16 3.95
N SER A 1092 3.62 6.43 3.42
CA SER A 1092 4.52 5.63 4.22
C SER A 1092 5.45 6.54 5.06
N PRO A 1093 5.72 6.22 6.34
CA PRO A 1093 6.78 6.86 7.10
C PRO A 1093 8.09 6.78 6.32
N THR A 1094 8.85 7.88 6.29
CA THR A 1094 10.13 7.94 5.59
C THR A 1094 11.11 6.92 6.16
N SER A 1095 11.81 6.18 5.30
CA SER A 1095 12.93 5.35 5.73
C SER A 1095 14.00 6.24 6.38
N PRO A 1096 14.53 5.86 7.57
CA PRO A 1096 15.69 6.52 8.16
C PRO A 1096 16.97 6.36 7.33
N SER A 1097 17.00 5.44 6.35
CA SER A 1097 18.16 5.22 5.47
C SER A 1097 18.33 6.27 4.35
N ALA A 1098 17.45 7.28 4.31
CA ALA A 1098 17.53 8.38 3.35
C ALA A 1098 18.12 9.65 4.01
N ASP A 1099 19.14 9.48 4.85
CA ASP A 1099 20.19 10.48 5.01
C ASP A 1099 21.16 10.29 3.84
N PRO A 1100 21.57 11.37 3.13
CA PRO A 1100 22.67 11.24 2.20
C PRO A 1100 23.87 10.72 2.99
N LEU A 1101 24.44 9.58 2.55
CA LEU A 1101 25.83 9.28 2.88
C LEU A 1101 26.62 10.57 2.63
N PRO A 1102 27.44 11.05 3.59
CA PRO A 1102 28.23 12.24 3.38
C PRO A 1102 28.96 12.10 2.05
N GLN A 1103 28.88 13.13 1.21
CA GLN A 1103 29.53 13.21 -0.11
C GLN A 1103 31.05 12.99 -0.08
N GLN A 1104 31.65 12.78 1.10
CA GLN A 1104 33.04 12.44 1.30
C GLN A 1104 33.41 10.98 0.97
N ALA A 1105 32.44 10.08 0.73
CA ALA A 1105 32.75 8.68 0.40
C ALA A 1105 33.10 8.40 -1.09
N VAL A 1106 33.12 9.43 -1.95
CA VAL A 1106 33.43 9.26 -3.40
C VAL A 1106 34.81 9.81 -3.79
N ARG A 1107 35.67 10.18 -2.83
CA ARG A 1107 37.11 10.21 -3.10
C ARG A 1107 37.69 8.83 -2.79
N LEU A 1108 37.63 7.93 -3.78
CA LEU A 1108 38.64 6.89 -3.96
C LEU A 1108 39.97 7.60 -4.29
N GLU A 1109 40.55 8.30 -3.31
CA GLU A 1109 41.98 8.57 -3.37
C GLU A 1109 42.67 7.22 -3.22
N ARG A 1110 43.48 6.90 -4.22
CA ARG A 1110 44.34 5.71 -4.28
C ARG A 1110 45.22 5.65 -3.03
N VAL A 1111 44.76 5.03 -1.96
CA VAL A 1111 45.62 4.61 -0.84
C VAL A 1111 46.48 3.47 -1.37
N THR A 1112 47.70 3.79 -1.78
CA THR A 1112 48.59 2.83 -2.45
C THR A 1112 49.57 2.15 -1.50
N THR A 1113 49.67 2.57 -0.23
CA THR A 1113 50.56 1.94 0.77
C THR A 1113 50.12 2.16 2.21
N PHE A 1114 50.48 1.21 3.09
CA PHE A 1114 50.24 1.25 4.55
C PHE A 1114 51.01 2.38 5.26
N ASP A 1115 52.09 2.88 4.65
CA ASP A 1115 52.92 3.96 5.20
C ASP A 1115 52.19 5.33 5.21
N ASP A 1116 51.29 5.58 4.25
CA ASP A 1116 50.48 6.82 4.18
C ASP A 1116 49.47 6.94 5.34
N PHE A 1117 49.11 5.82 5.98
CA PHE A 1117 48.21 5.80 7.13
C PHE A 1117 48.92 6.13 8.44
N GLN A 1118 50.22 5.82 8.56
CA GLN A 1118 51.02 6.18 9.74
C GLN A 1118 51.45 7.64 9.73
N ASP A 1119 51.79 8.22 8.57
CA ASP A 1119 52.16 9.64 8.48
C ASP A 1119 50.98 10.59 8.79
N ARG A 1120 49.74 10.19 8.49
CA ARG A 1120 48.54 10.99 8.79
C ARG A 1120 48.09 10.95 10.26
N GLN A 1121 48.61 10.04 11.07
CA GLN A 1121 48.35 10.00 12.53
C GLN A 1121 49.27 10.95 13.32
N GLY A 1122 50.32 11.50 12.69
CA GLY A 1122 51.30 12.38 13.36
C GLY A 1122 50.90 13.85 13.49
N HIS A 1123 49.89 14.33 12.76
CA HIS A 1123 49.53 15.75 12.73
C HIS A 1123 48.00 15.98 12.66
N HIS A 1124 47.30 15.73 13.76
CA HIS A 1124 46.00 16.38 14.02
C HIS A 1124 45.76 16.50 15.53
N GLN A 1125 46.27 17.59 16.11
CA GLN A 1125 45.77 18.13 17.36
C GLN A 1125 44.51 18.93 16.99
N VAL A 1126 43.33 18.36 17.21
CA VAL A 1126 42.05 19.03 16.93
C VAL A 1126 41.49 19.61 18.23
N ASP A 1127 41.32 20.93 18.20
CA ASP A 1127 40.74 21.78 19.24
C ASP A 1127 39.28 21.40 19.54
N ALA A 1128 39.00 21.10 20.80
CA ALA A 1128 37.70 20.67 21.30
C ALA A 1128 36.85 21.88 21.74
N SER A 1129 36.34 22.67 20.79
CA SER A 1129 35.53 23.85 21.13
C SER A 1129 34.35 24.19 20.20
N HIS A 1130 33.88 23.29 19.32
CA HIS A 1130 32.77 23.60 18.39
C HIS A 1130 31.71 22.48 18.23
N TYR A 1131 31.28 21.88 19.35
CA TYR A 1131 30.00 21.14 19.39
C TYR A 1131 29.12 21.70 20.51
N GLY A 1132 28.12 22.50 20.11
CA GLY A 1132 27.07 23.02 20.99
C GLY A 1132 26.21 21.88 21.54
N LEU A 1133 26.54 21.44 22.75
CA LEU A 1133 25.90 20.36 23.50
C LEU A 1133 24.75 20.86 24.42
N ALA A 1134 23.97 21.86 23.97
CA ALA A 1134 23.01 22.56 24.83
C ALA A 1134 21.54 22.58 24.40
N SER A 1135 21.10 21.84 23.37
CA SER A 1135 19.67 21.86 22.96
C SER A 1135 18.95 20.50 22.97
N LEU A 1136 19.49 19.46 23.61
CA LEU A 1136 18.91 18.11 23.61
C LEU A 1136 18.32 17.64 24.96
N PHE A 1137 18.07 18.56 25.89
CA PHE A 1137 17.57 18.23 27.24
C PHE A 1137 16.18 18.79 27.60
N HIS A 1138 15.32 19.14 26.61
CA HIS A 1138 13.97 19.64 26.94
C HIS A 1138 12.75 19.00 26.27
N HIS A 1139 12.87 17.84 25.60
CA HIS A 1139 11.70 17.11 25.07
C HIS A 1139 11.66 15.63 25.47
N HIS A 1140 11.85 15.34 26.75
CA HIS A 1140 11.58 14.02 27.32
C HIS A 1140 11.01 14.14 28.74
N ASP A 1141 9.80 14.72 28.88
CA ASP A 1141 9.06 14.60 30.15
C ASP A 1141 7.52 14.76 30.06
N ALA A 1142 6.91 14.30 28.96
CA ALA A 1142 5.46 14.20 28.84
C ALA A 1142 5.06 12.94 28.06
N ASP A 1143 5.12 11.76 28.69
CA ASP A 1143 4.26 10.60 28.36
C ASP A 1143 4.44 9.40 29.31
N ARG A 1144 4.68 9.66 30.60
CA ARG A 1144 4.89 8.58 31.60
C ARG A 1144 4.09 8.75 32.89
N ARG A 1145 2.82 9.15 32.78
CA ARG A 1145 1.82 8.97 33.86
C ARG A 1145 0.44 8.72 33.28
N ASN A 1146 0.07 7.44 33.19
CA ASN A 1146 -1.27 6.88 33.45
C ASN A 1146 -1.37 5.46 32.86
N TYR A 1147 -0.83 4.48 33.58
CA TYR A 1147 -1.32 3.11 33.55
C TYR A 1147 -0.97 2.48 34.90
N ASP A 1148 -1.92 2.52 35.82
CA ASP A 1148 -2.13 1.40 36.74
C ASP A 1148 -3.55 1.44 37.32
N MET A 1149 -4.10 0.23 37.49
CA MET A 1149 -5.17 -0.15 38.43
C MET A 1149 -6.65 0.12 38.03
N LEU A 1150 -7.29 -0.88 37.40
CA LEU A 1150 -8.13 -1.91 38.06
C LEU A 1150 -9.25 -2.41 37.12
N ALA A 1151 -9.28 -3.74 36.99
CA ALA A 1151 -10.43 -4.50 36.53
C ALA A 1151 -11.27 -4.90 37.75
N THR A 1152 -12.58 -4.71 37.69
CA THR A 1152 -13.58 -5.55 38.35
C THR A 1152 -14.82 -5.58 37.46
N ASP A 1153 -15.12 -6.77 36.93
CA ASP A 1153 -16.42 -7.14 36.41
C ASP A 1153 -17.39 -7.36 37.58
N ASP A 1154 -18.67 -7.01 37.39
CA ASP A 1154 -19.77 -7.84 37.91
C ASP A 1154 -21.02 -7.68 37.03
N GLU A 1155 -21.65 -8.81 36.70
CA GLU A 1155 -22.89 -8.91 35.92
C GLU A 1155 -24.12 -8.92 36.84
N SER A 1156 -25.22 -8.28 36.43
CA SER A 1156 -26.60 -8.84 36.54
C SER A 1156 -27.65 -7.90 35.93
N GLU A 1157 -28.55 -8.48 35.11
CA GLU A 1157 -29.73 -7.87 34.47
C GLU A 1157 -30.91 -7.59 35.47
N PRO A 1158 -32.15 -7.27 35.03
CA PRO A 1158 -32.65 -6.09 34.29
C PRO A 1158 -33.83 -5.39 35.03
N GLY A 1159 -34.17 -4.13 34.70
CA GLY A 1159 -35.42 -3.53 35.23
C GLY A 1159 -35.70 -2.06 34.88
N LEU A 1160 -36.73 -1.86 34.05
CA LEU A 1160 -37.82 -0.87 34.12
C LEU A 1160 -37.60 0.60 34.60
N ASP A 1161 -37.88 1.50 33.65
CA ASP A 1161 -38.85 2.61 33.67
C ASP A 1161 -38.58 3.99 34.35
N LEU A 1162 -38.95 5.01 33.55
CA LEU A 1162 -39.51 6.35 33.84
C LEU A 1162 -38.73 7.47 34.59
N SER A 1163 -38.71 8.61 33.87
CA SER A 1163 -39.03 9.98 34.31
C SER A 1163 -37.93 10.98 34.71
N ALA A 1164 -37.80 12.00 33.85
CA ALA A 1164 -37.93 13.45 34.05
C ALA A 1164 -37.26 14.20 35.24
N HIS A 1165 -36.80 15.41 34.86
CA HIS A 1165 -36.63 16.68 35.58
C HIS A 1165 -35.26 17.08 36.20
N ASP A 1166 -34.71 18.13 35.57
CA ASP A 1166 -34.17 19.39 36.12
C ASP A 1166 -33.25 19.39 37.34
N ALA A 1167 -32.06 19.99 37.20
CA ALA A 1167 -31.77 21.36 37.68
C ALA A 1167 -30.25 21.67 37.78
N SER A 1168 -29.80 22.65 36.97
CA SER A 1168 -28.96 23.82 37.32
C SER A 1168 -27.55 23.72 37.99
N PHE A 1169 -26.55 24.33 37.30
CA PHE A 1169 -25.58 25.37 37.78
C PHE A 1169 -24.51 24.97 38.86
N LEU A 1170 -23.21 25.34 38.90
CA LEU A 1170 -22.35 26.44 38.41
C LEU A 1170 -20.83 26.05 38.45
N TRP A 1171 -20.03 26.70 37.58
CA TRP A 1171 -18.66 27.26 37.72
C TRP A 1171 -17.41 26.39 38.01
N ASN A 1172 -16.43 26.45 37.09
CA ASN A 1172 -15.29 27.38 37.22
C ASN A 1172 -14.55 27.58 35.89
N ALA A 1173 -14.16 28.83 35.62
CA ALA A 1173 -13.59 29.32 34.36
C ALA A 1173 -12.16 29.87 34.53
N SER A 1174 -11.43 29.86 33.40
CA SER A 1174 -10.36 30.80 32.97
C SER A 1174 -8.90 30.51 33.39
N PRO A 1175 -7.87 31.05 32.67
CA PRO A 1175 -7.94 32.02 31.56
C PRO A 1175 -7.12 31.74 30.28
N ILE A 1176 -7.47 32.53 29.26
CA ILE A 1176 -6.91 32.76 27.92
C ILE A 1176 -5.75 33.79 28.03
N PRO A 1177 -4.72 33.79 27.16
CA PRO A 1177 -3.80 34.91 27.02
C PRO A 1177 -4.25 35.94 25.97
N GLU A 1178 -4.23 37.21 26.37
CA GLU A 1178 -4.64 38.40 25.59
C GLU A 1178 -3.55 38.91 24.62
N PHE A 1179 -4.01 39.54 23.53
CA PHE A 1179 -3.22 40.38 22.62
C PHE A 1179 -3.16 41.83 23.13
N PRO A 1180 -2.09 42.60 22.87
CA PRO A 1180 -2.07 44.04 23.15
C PRO A 1180 -2.55 44.89 21.95
N THR A 1181 -3.34 45.93 22.27
CA THR A 1181 -3.77 47.05 21.39
C THR A 1181 -3.11 48.39 21.82
N PRO A 1182 -3.16 49.46 21.00
CA PRO A 1182 -2.16 50.54 20.97
C PRO A 1182 -2.54 51.86 21.69
N ASP A 1183 -1.54 52.76 21.72
CA ASP A 1183 -1.53 54.23 21.94
C ASP A 1183 -1.49 54.80 23.38
N GLN A 1184 -0.38 55.50 23.71
CA GLN A 1184 -0.29 56.97 23.79
C GLN A 1184 1.12 57.49 24.23
N ALA A 1185 1.77 58.27 23.34
CA ALA A 1185 2.59 59.51 23.45
C ALA A 1185 3.58 59.73 24.64
N LYS A 1186 4.75 60.39 24.58
CA LYS A 1186 5.63 61.20 23.68
C LYS A 1186 6.85 61.65 24.58
N PRO A 1187 7.80 62.55 24.21
CA PRO A 1187 8.54 62.84 22.97
C PRO A 1187 10.10 62.90 23.18
N ASP A 1188 10.90 63.02 22.11
CA ASP A 1188 11.90 64.10 21.91
C ASP A 1188 12.89 63.83 20.75
N ASP A 1189 13.00 64.86 19.89
CA ASP A 1189 14.05 65.30 18.95
C ASP A 1189 14.68 64.35 17.90
N ALA A 1190 15.12 64.77 16.70
CA ALA A 1190 14.86 65.86 15.76
C ALA A 1190 15.93 65.72 14.65
N SER A 1191 15.55 65.67 13.37
CA SER A 1191 16.26 66.17 12.15
C SER A 1191 15.75 65.41 10.90
N LEU A 1192 14.93 65.99 10.01
CA LEU A 1192 15.14 67.00 8.95
C LEU A 1192 15.82 66.47 7.66
N ILE A 1193 15.08 66.66 6.54
CA ILE A 1193 15.50 66.87 5.12
C ILE A 1193 15.73 65.57 4.29
N ASP A 1194 15.21 65.35 3.07
CA ASP A 1194 14.31 66.11 2.18
C ASP A 1194 13.61 65.17 1.18
N ILE A 1195 12.52 65.67 0.61
CA ILE A 1195 11.70 65.07 -0.47
C ILE A 1195 12.36 65.38 -1.82
N VAL A 1196 12.46 64.38 -2.71
CA VAL A 1196 12.43 64.62 -4.16
C VAL A 1196 11.51 63.61 -4.84
N VAL A 1197 10.36 64.12 -5.27
CA VAL A 1197 9.49 63.56 -6.30
C VAL A 1197 10.13 63.84 -7.66
N THR A 1198 10.20 62.84 -8.54
CA THR A 1198 10.22 63.09 -9.98
C THR A 1198 9.26 62.12 -10.67
N ARG A 1199 8.21 62.71 -11.22
CA ARG A 1199 7.46 62.25 -12.39
C ARG A 1199 8.10 62.98 -13.57
N ASP A 1200 8.26 62.31 -14.70
CA ASP A 1200 8.04 62.95 -16.00
C ASP A 1200 7.75 61.88 -17.06
N ASP A 1201 6.84 62.29 -17.93
CA ASP A 1201 6.11 61.56 -18.96
C ASP A 1201 6.91 61.44 -20.29
N ASP A 1202 6.22 60.79 -21.24
CA ASP A 1202 6.29 60.96 -22.69
C ASP A 1202 7.07 59.94 -23.55
N GLY A 1203 6.31 59.26 -24.42
CA GLY A 1203 6.83 58.45 -25.52
C GLY A 1203 5.79 57.54 -26.18
N ALA A 1204 4.81 58.15 -26.86
CA ALA A 1204 3.77 57.49 -27.64
C ALA A 1204 4.29 56.61 -28.81
N ASN A 1205 3.61 55.49 -29.09
CA ASN A 1205 2.88 55.25 -30.34
C ASN A 1205 2.30 53.83 -30.44
N SER A 1206 0.96 53.79 -30.54
CA SER A 1206 0.07 52.96 -31.38
C SER A 1206 0.64 51.72 -32.11
N VAL A 1207 -0.07 50.59 -32.05
CA VAL A 1207 -1.08 50.11 -33.03
C VAL A 1207 -1.61 48.72 -32.59
N GLU A 1208 -2.93 48.55 -32.74
CA GLU A 1208 -3.80 47.36 -32.98
C GLU A 1208 -3.11 45.98 -33.20
N GLU A 1209 -3.69 44.79 -32.99
CA GLU A 1209 -5.05 44.28 -32.76
C GLU A 1209 -4.93 42.80 -32.32
N GLU A 1210 -5.98 42.30 -31.67
CA GLU A 1210 -6.45 40.92 -31.48
C GLU A 1210 -5.60 39.69 -31.89
N ALA A 1211 -5.30 38.83 -30.90
CA ALA A 1211 -5.80 37.44 -30.79
C ALA A 1211 -5.43 36.82 -29.42
#